data_AF-A0A6L8LQD4-F1
#
_entry.id   AF-A0A6L8LQD4-F1
#
_cell.length_a   1.000
_cell.length_b   1.000
_cell.length_c   1.000
_cell.angle_alpha   90.00
_cell.angle_beta   90.00
_cell.angle_gamma   90.00
#
_symmetry.space_group_name_H-M   'P 1'
#
loop_
_entity.id
_entity.type
_entity.pdbx_description
1 polymer ?
#
loop_
_entity_poly.entity_id
_entity_poly.type
_entity_poly.pdbx_seq_one_letter_code
_entity_poly.pdbx_strand_id
1 'polypeptide(L)'
;MDRLSITTHLIAVLTAFSAFTMPIALEVLNRVKNRYGSAHYMDSIEQIMGFKIQLLFRELIVTLIALISFTFFAYSVDKTLFKDSYVLFTEFLFSLITSALLVKEFKFIKTVFLATRSDNLVTEHLISKLRTKNNTNHSEEVELLVQIACYNIEHTAITSDKSTENRLFELIEKTCVNQDCSIDTVTIKRLVDGLAATLTSARNTNSRDKYVSLQRDYGRLLVLFFDRKMKDYDVFEMFSRRFYEESIKELNTGQYWLLRADFLISIHTWDIQNPQTIAFIDSHVRRLIYFLVDKKPELLPELIDNYRNFISFESHFDNDIYELSQLFGSYNSAHFEEMSSFTETHKELLTTNPQDYINHFILLLDKYVQDVLTPSVSEPRREEIKRITVEYEQRMVSEIIKEVGENAAKITAQYTLRALANKSQWSCILDCHESFSPAHSRACRLGVNLLPASLNSMIQQLGKPQGYSSLNSEELSHAYVRAVPILVMYAVYSWRIQNLDKNLHACISAITSSLSMGEKSIQIANRMLNELKLATYYAKSPVYAKAFCNHFDIKHEEADFNSVVIPILREIQKYLNNQLIEIRKSQPLSKAIKQSYIDGILMKGQDLANKFPLFSFVSLSKDKQEPFKLPSYSYGRERFLDNTGVGYGTSSYRFIESIYNTIALTIITQKGSSLSELEFEDLEHNHLLVMTHNDWQNFTSSKDINDYRDVKRHLVFSDEPLDAFYVYDTKESPALVTLYNPEISQKLTPLDENMGNAFEFEFIDKEGEVTVKVDAHIYY
;
A
#
# COMPACT_ATOMS: atom_id res chain seq x y z
N MET A 1 98.08 17.62 35.12
CA MET A 1 96.79 17.16 34.59
C MET A 1 96.16 16.07 35.47
N ASP A 2 96.94 15.27 36.20
CA ASP A 2 96.44 14.15 37.04
C ASP A 2 95.48 14.54 38.19
N ARG A 3 95.46 15.81 38.60
CA ARG A 3 94.68 16.31 39.75
C ARG A 3 93.19 16.54 39.46
N LEU A 4 92.79 16.55 38.18
CA LEU A 4 91.43 16.89 37.71
C LEU A 4 90.84 15.79 36.83
N SER A 5 91.34 14.56 36.97
CA SER A 5 90.94 13.42 36.13
C SER A 5 89.42 13.22 36.14
N ILE A 6 88.80 13.23 37.32
CA ILE A 6 87.35 13.06 37.48
C ILE A 6 86.60 14.26 36.90
N THR A 7 87.01 15.49 37.22
CA THR A 7 86.40 16.71 36.67
C THR A 7 86.41 16.73 35.14
N THR A 8 87.52 16.30 34.52
CA THR A 8 87.67 16.26 33.06
C THR A 8 86.72 15.22 32.44
N HIS A 9 86.57 14.06 33.09
CA HIS A 9 85.60 13.04 32.69
C HIS A 9 84.14 13.53 32.86
N LEU A 10 83.82 14.23 33.96
CA LEU A 10 82.48 14.80 34.17
C LEU A 10 82.14 15.86 33.13
N ILE A 11 83.08 16.73 32.77
CA ILE A 11 82.92 17.71 31.68
C ILE A 11 82.69 16.99 30.35
N ALA A 12 83.49 15.97 30.03
CA ALA A 12 83.33 15.21 28.78
C ALA A 12 81.97 14.52 28.71
N VAL A 13 81.52 13.90 29.81
CA VAL A 13 80.21 13.25 29.93
C VAL A 13 79.09 14.28 29.73
N LEU A 14 79.06 15.37 30.49
CA LEU A 14 78.01 16.39 30.38
C LEU A 14 78.00 17.09 29.01
N THR A 15 79.17 17.31 28.40
CA THR A 15 79.28 17.91 27.08
C THR A 15 78.74 16.97 26.00
N ALA A 16 79.09 15.68 26.07
CA ALA A 16 78.56 14.67 25.15
C ALA A 16 77.03 14.57 25.27
N PHE A 17 76.51 14.52 26.50
CA PHE A 17 75.08 14.48 26.76
C PHE A 17 74.36 15.73 26.27
N SER A 18 74.86 16.93 26.57
CA SER A 18 74.32 18.19 26.04
C SER A 18 74.19 18.20 24.51
N ALA A 19 75.23 17.68 23.83
CA ALA A 19 75.24 17.55 22.37
C ALA A 19 74.19 16.56 21.84
N PHE A 20 73.73 15.60 22.65
CA PHE A 20 72.62 14.69 22.31
C PHE A 20 71.25 15.24 22.69
N THR A 21 71.06 15.78 23.91
CA THR A 21 69.74 16.18 24.42
C THR A 21 69.15 17.35 23.66
N MET A 22 69.97 18.34 23.30
CA MET A 22 69.50 19.60 22.71
C MET A 22 68.94 19.42 21.29
N PRO A 23 69.62 18.71 20.37
CA PRO A 23 69.05 18.38 19.06
C PRO A 23 67.77 17.55 19.16
N ILE A 24 67.72 16.54 20.05
CA ILE A 24 66.54 15.71 20.26
C ILE A 24 65.36 16.56 20.74
N ALA A 25 65.58 17.46 21.72
CA ALA A 25 64.54 18.34 22.22
C ALA A 25 64.00 19.29 21.14
N LEU A 26 64.88 19.88 20.32
CA LEU A 26 64.49 20.77 19.23
C LEU A 26 63.75 20.03 18.12
N GLU A 27 64.19 18.82 17.77
CA GLU A 27 63.51 17.98 16.78
C GLU A 27 62.13 17.55 17.27
N VAL A 28 62.01 17.19 18.54
CA VAL A 28 60.74 16.80 19.16
C VAL A 28 59.80 18.00 19.25
N LEU A 29 60.29 19.17 19.67
CA LEU A 29 59.51 20.41 19.70
C LEU A 29 58.99 20.78 18.31
N ASN A 30 59.85 20.69 17.28
CA ASN A 30 59.44 20.95 15.90
C ASN A 30 58.45 19.90 15.38
N ARG A 31 58.64 18.62 15.71
CA ARG A 31 57.69 17.56 15.35
C ARG A 31 56.35 17.74 16.04
N VAL A 32 56.32 18.02 17.33
CA VAL A 32 55.09 18.24 18.10
C VAL A 32 54.36 19.48 17.59
N LYS A 33 55.08 20.58 17.36
CA LYS A 33 54.52 21.81 16.77
C LYS A 33 53.93 21.57 15.37
N ASN A 34 54.61 20.78 14.54
CA ASN A 34 54.13 20.45 13.19
C ASN A 34 52.95 19.45 13.20
N ARG A 35 52.89 18.53 14.17
CA ARG A 35 51.85 17.48 14.25
C ARG A 35 50.53 17.99 14.83
N TYR A 36 50.57 18.76 15.92
CA TYR A 36 49.36 19.12 16.67
C TYR A 36 49.07 20.62 16.68
N GLY A 37 49.96 21.47 16.15
CA GLY A 37 49.76 22.93 16.06
C GLY A 37 49.71 23.65 17.42
N SER A 38 49.92 22.94 18.53
CA SER A 38 49.71 23.40 19.90
C SER A 38 50.93 23.13 20.78
N ALA A 39 51.29 24.10 21.62
CA ALA A 39 52.36 23.95 22.62
C ALA A 39 51.93 23.09 23.82
N HIS A 40 50.62 22.87 24.01
CA HIS A 40 50.04 22.20 25.17
C HIS A 40 50.40 20.70 25.27
N TYR A 41 50.76 20.07 24.14
CA TYR A 41 51.31 18.71 24.14
C TYR A 41 52.65 18.64 24.87
N MET A 42 53.48 19.68 24.70
CA MET A 42 54.77 19.76 25.38
C MET A 42 54.60 19.98 26.88
N ASP A 43 53.67 20.86 27.26
CA ASP A 43 53.34 21.10 28.67
C ASP A 43 52.87 19.80 29.36
N SER A 44 52.12 18.95 28.65
CA SER A 44 51.71 17.63 29.15
C SER A 44 52.91 16.69 29.35
N ILE A 45 53.89 16.69 28.43
CA ILE A 45 55.14 15.93 28.60
C ILE A 45 55.95 16.46 29.79
N GLU A 46 56.07 17.77 29.97
CA GLU A 46 56.77 18.38 31.12
C GLU A 46 56.12 17.99 32.45
N GLN A 47 54.79 17.94 32.50
CA GLN A 47 54.04 17.49 33.67
C GLN A 47 54.27 16.00 33.98
N ILE A 48 54.31 15.12 32.96
CA ILE A 48 54.62 13.70 33.12
C ILE A 48 56.06 13.51 33.65
N MET A 49 57.00 14.33 33.18
CA MET A 49 58.39 14.28 33.64
C MET A 49 58.58 14.86 35.04
N GLY A 50 57.74 15.82 35.45
CA GLY A 50 57.82 16.50 36.74
C GLY A 50 58.85 17.63 36.81
N PHE A 51 59.39 18.05 35.66
CA PHE A 51 60.30 19.20 35.55
C PHE A 51 60.19 19.83 34.15
N LYS A 52 60.46 21.15 34.07
CA LYS A 52 60.48 21.86 32.79
C LYS A 52 61.76 21.55 32.02
N ILE A 53 61.66 21.41 30.71
CA ILE A 53 62.81 21.09 29.85
C ILE A 53 63.81 22.24 29.86
N GLN A 54 63.32 23.48 29.88
CA GLN A 54 64.16 24.66 30.02
C GLN A 54 64.97 24.65 31.34
N LEU A 55 64.40 24.11 32.42
CA LEU A 55 65.11 23.98 33.70
C LEU A 55 66.21 22.92 33.62
N LEU A 56 65.97 21.79 32.95
CA LEU A 56 67.00 20.77 32.71
C LEU A 56 68.19 21.37 31.94
N PHE A 57 67.92 22.09 30.85
CA PHE A 57 68.98 22.75 30.06
C PHE A 57 69.72 23.82 30.85
N ARG A 58 69.01 24.62 31.65
CA ARG A 58 69.61 25.63 32.51
C ARG A 58 70.51 25.01 33.57
N GLU A 59 70.05 23.97 34.25
CA GLU A 59 70.83 23.24 35.25
C GLU A 59 72.09 22.64 34.61
N LEU A 60 71.97 22.01 33.43
CA LEU A 60 73.10 21.43 32.71
C LEU A 60 74.15 22.48 32.33
N ILE A 61 73.74 23.62 31.76
CA ILE A 61 74.64 24.72 31.37
C ILE A 61 75.34 25.31 32.60
N VAL A 62 74.59 25.55 33.69
CA VAL A 62 75.15 26.11 34.93
C VAL A 62 76.16 25.15 35.55
N THR A 63 75.87 23.84 35.58
CA THR A 63 76.80 22.83 36.10
C THR A 63 78.06 22.72 35.23
N LEU A 64 77.93 22.82 33.90
CA LEU A 64 79.07 22.83 32.99
C LEU A 64 79.96 24.07 33.21
N ILE A 65 79.36 25.26 33.32
CA ILE A 65 80.09 26.51 33.63
C ILE A 65 80.78 26.41 35.00
N ALA A 66 80.10 25.84 36.01
CA ALA A 66 80.66 25.64 37.34
C ALA A 66 81.85 24.66 37.32
N LEU A 67 81.77 23.57 36.55
CA LEU A 67 82.86 22.61 36.38
C LEU A 67 84.07 23.22 35.65
N ILE A 68 83.83 24.00 34.60
CA ILE A 68 84.91 24.73 33.88
C ILE A 68 85.57 25.75 34.79
N SER A 69 84.77 26.51 35.54
CA SER A 69 85.26 27.50 36.52
C SER A 69 86.04 26.84 37.65
N PHE A 70 85.56 25.69 38.15
CA PHE A 70 86.25 24.88 39.16
C PHE A 70 87.58 24.33 38.61
N THR A 71 87.60 23.85 37.36
CA THR A 71 88.83 23.40 36.68
C THR A 71 89.85 24.53 36.60
N PHE A 72 89.42 25.72 36.21
CA PHE A 72 90.29 26.91 36.12
C PHE A 72 90.80 27.36 37.49
N PHE A 73 89.93 27.31 38.51
CA PHE A 73 90.26 27.65 39.90
C PHE A 73 91.25 26.66 40.52
N ALA A 74 90.98 25.35 40.40
CA ALA A 74 91.86 24.29 40.90
C ALA A 74 93.22 24.25 40.19
N TYR A 75 93.29 24.76 38.95
CA TYR A 75 94.54 24.95 38.21
C TYR A 75 95.33 26.19 38.69
N SER A 76 94.64 27.27 39.05
CA SER A 76 95.25 28.57 39.38
C SER A 76 95.68 28.72 40.85
N VAL A 77 95.11 27.93 41.76
CA VAL A 77 95.36 28.04 43.22
C VAL A 77 96.47 27.09 43.67
N ASP A 78 97.38 27.61 44.51
CA ASP A 78 98.53 26.89 45.04
C ASP A 78 98.12 25.67 45.92
N LYS A 79 98.89 24.59 45.85
CA LYS A 79 98.61 23.29 46.49
C LYS A 79 98.54 23.38 48.03
N THR A 80 99.13 24.42 48.60
CA THR A 80 99.19 24.70 50.04
C THR A 80 97.86 25.23 50.59
N LEU A 81 97.08 25.96 49.78
CA LEU A 81 95.81 26.59 50.16
C LEU A 81 94.58 25.72 49.82
N PHE A 82 94.60 25.00 48.71
CA PHE A 82 93.53 24.08 48.32
C PHE A 82 94.05 22.64 48.26
N LYS A 83 93.93 21.91 49.38
CA LYS A 83 94.42 20.53 49.52
C LYS A 83 93.67 19.55 48.62
N ASP A 84 94.34 18.46 48.23
CA ASP A 84 93.77 17.40 47.40
C ASP A 84 92.49 16.78 47.97
N SER A 85 92.36 16.72 49.30
CA SER A 85 91.13 16.26 49.97
C SER A 85 89.91 17.14 49.69
N TYR A 86 90.09 18.46 49.56
CA TYR A 86 89.01 19.39 49.23
C TYR A 86 88.66 19.36 47.73
N VAL A 87 89.67 19.16 46.87
CA VAL A 87 89.46 18.90 45.44
C VAL A 87 88.59 17.65 45.27
N LEU A 88 88.99 16.54 45.89
CA LEU A 88 88.26 15.26 45.82
C LEU A 88 86.85 15.34 46.41
N PHE A 89 86.65 16.05 47.52
CA PHE A 89 85.32 16.27 48.10
C PHE A 89 84.42 17.06 47.14
N THR A 90 84.97 18.08 46.49
CA THR A 90 84.23 18.91 45.53
C THR A 90 83.94 18.13 44.23
N GLU A 91 84.89 17.33 43.75
CA GLU A 91 84.70 16.40 42.62
C GLU A 91 83.62 15.35 42.92
N PHE A 92 83.57 14.83 44.14
CA PHE A 92 82.52 13.90 44.57
C PHE A 92 81.14 14.57 44.59
N LEU A 93 81.06 15.81 45.09
CA LEU A 93 79.82 16.58 45.09
C LEU A 93 79.34 16.90 43.66
N PHE A 94 80.25 17.28 42.78
CA PHE A 94 79.96 17.45 41.35
C PHE A 94 79.56 16.15 40.68
N SER A 95 80.15 15.01 41.06
CA SER A 95 79.76 13.69 40.56
C SER A 95 78.33 13.32 40.97
N LEU A 96 77.93 13.61 42.22
CA LEU A 96 76.54 13.43 42.67
C LEU A 96 75.55 14.33 41.91
N ILE A 97 75.88 15.61 41.72
CA ILE A 97 75.05 16.55 40.96
C ILE A 97 74.94 16.09 39.50
N THR A 98 76.06 15.68 38.89
CA THR A 98 76.10 15.14 37.53
C THR A 98 75.24 13.88 37.40
N SER A 99 75.35 12.96 38.36
CA SER A 99 74.51 11.75 38.41
C SER A 99 73.02 12.08 38.49
N ALA A 100 72.62 13.03 39.35
CA ALA A 100 71.23 13.48 39.44
C ALA A 100 70.72 14.10 38.12
N LEU A 101 71.57 14.88 37.42
CA LEU A 101 71.24 15.44 36.11
C LEU A 101 71.10 14.35 35.04
N LEU A 102 71.99 13.35 35.03
CA LEU A 102 71.91 12.22 34.11
C LEU A 102 70.63 11.40 34.31
N VAL A 103 70.16 11.25 35.55
CA VAL A 103 68.86 10.60 35.82
C VAL A 103 67.70 11.41 35.25
N LYS A 104 67.70 12.74 35.42
CA LYS A 104 66.68 13.62 34.81
C LYS A 104 66.73 13.55 33.29
N GLU A 105 67.92 13.54 32.72
CA GLU A 105 68.11 13.47 31.26
C GLU A 105 67.68 12.12 30.68
N PHE A 106 68.01 11.01 31.33
CA PHE A 106 67.52 9.69 30.94
C PHE A 106 65.98 9.63 31.00
N LYS A 107 65.38 10.24 32.04
CA LYS A 107 63.92 10.37 32.14
C LYS A 107 63.36 11.20 30.99
N PHE A 108 64.02 12.30 30.61
CA PHE A 108 63.64 13.11 29.45
C PHE A 108 63.67 12.30 28.16
N ILE A 109 64.80 11.66 27.83
CA ILE A 109 64.96 10.87 26.60
C ILE A 109 63.94 9.73 26.57
N LYS A 110 63.78 8.99 27.67
CA LYS A 110 62.81 7.89 27.77
C LYS A 110 61.38 8.36 27.54
N THR A 111 60.94 9.42 28.21
CA THR A 111 59.57 9.94 28.09
C THR A 111 59.30 10.47 26.70
N VAL A 112 60.25 11.22 26.13
CA VAL A 112 60.14 11.77 24.78
C VAL A 112 60.12 10.67 23.73
N PHE A 113 60.95 9.63 23.88
CA PHE A 113 60.95 8.49 22.96
C PHE A 113 59.64 7.69 23.02
N LEU A 114 59.06 7.54 24.21
CA LEU A 114 57.75 6.91 24.38
C LEU A 114 56.62 7.76 23.77
N ALA A 115 56.62 9.07 24.02
CA ALA A 115 55.62 10.00 23.47
C ALA A 115 55.71 10.14 21.94
N THR A 116 56.91 10.13 21.37
CA THR A 116 57.10 10.24 19.91
C THR A 116 56.77 8.95 19.15
N ARG A 117 56.86 7.79 19.83
CA ARG A 117 56.52 6.48 19.27
C ARG A 117 55.01 6.19 19.34
N SER A 118 54.32 6.68 20.37
CA SER A 118 52.87 6.56 20.50
C SER A 118 52.31 7.64 21.43
N ASP A 119 51.18 8.24 21.07
CA ASP A 119 50.50 9.22 21.92
C ASP A 119 49.85 8.63 23.17
N ASN A 120 49.83 7.29 23.31
CA ASN A 120 49.22 6.58 24.45
C ASN A 120 49.63 7.12 25.81
N LEU A 121 50.91 7.48 25.99
CA LEU A 121 51.42 8.02 27.25
C LEU A 121 50.75 9.36 27.61
N VAL A 122 50.60 10.24 26.61
CA VAL A 122 50.01 11.57 26.79
C VAL A 122 48.49 11.45 26.91
N THR A 123 47.86 10.62 26.07
CA THR A 123 46.42 10.31 26.15
C THR A 123 46.03 9.75 27.52
N GLU A 124 46.82 8.84 28.09
CA GLU A 124 46.58 8.28 29.44
C GLU A 124 46.69 9.31 30.55
N HIS A 125 47.71 10.16 30.47
CA HIS A 125 47.91 11.25 31.43
C HIS A 125 46.74 12.24 31.39
N LEU A 126 46.28 12.63 30.19
CA LEU A 126 45.15 13.53 30.02
C LEU A 126 43.84 12.88 30.50
N ILE A 127 43.56 11.63 30.14
CA ILE A 127 42.37 10.90 30.65
C ILE A 127 42.41 10.78 32.18
N SER A 128 43.58 10.52 32.76
CA SER A 128 43.75 10.46 34.22
C SER A 128 43.45 11.81 34.88
N LYS A 129 43.85 12.92 34.27
CA LYS A 129 43.54 14.28 34.77
C LYS A 129 42.04 14.58 34.73
N LEU A 130 41.34 14.18 33.66
CA LEU A 130 39.89 14.35 33.56
C LEU A 130 39.12 13.64 34.68
N ARG A 131 39.70 12.59 35.28
CA ARG A 131 39.13 11.84 36.41
C ARG A 131 39.43 12.46 37.78
N THR A 132 40.29 13.48 37.85
CA THR A 132 40.61 14.14 39.12
C THR A 132 39.60 15.24 39.42
N LYS A 133 38.92 15.16 40.58
CA LYS A 133 37.89 16.11 41.04
C LYS A 133 38.48 17.45 41.52
N ASN A 134 39.32 18.10 40.71
CA ASN A 134 39.72 19.47 40.96
C ASN A 134 38.78 20.42 40.19
N ASN A 135 38.39 21.55 40.79
CA ASN A 135 37.51 22.59 40.20
C ASN A 135 38.14 23.35 39.00
N THR A 136 39.03 22.70 38.24
CA THR A 136 39.73 23.26 37.10
C THR A 136 38.93 23.03 35.83
N ASN A 137 38.77 24.09 35.03
CA ASN A 137 38.15 24.01 33.71
C ASN A 137 39.03 23.17 32.77
N HIS A 138 38.65 21.91 32.50
CA HIS A 138 39.42 20.96 31.67
C HIS A 138 39.42 21.27 30.16
N SER A 139 39.30 22.53 29.77
CA SER A 139 39.16 22.93 28.36
C SER A 139 40.39 22.58 27.54
N GLU A 140 41.58 22.85 28.08
CA GLU A 140 42.86 22.63 27.40
C GLU A 140 43.15 21.13 27.23
N GLU A 141 42.83 20.32 28.26
CA GLU A 141 42.97 18.87 28.17
C GLU A 141 42.03 18.25 27.13
N VAL A 142 40.78 18.72 27.05
CA VAL A 142 39.79 18.25 26.08
C VAL A 142 40.19 18.63 24.66
N GLU A 143 40.61 19.88 24.44
CA GLU A 143 41.05 20.35 23.12
C GLU A 143 42.25 19.54 22.60
N LEU A 144 43.23 19.28 23.47
CA LEU A 144 44.42 18.52 23.11
C LEU A 144 44.10 17.04 22.80
N LEU A 145 43.21 16.41 23.57
CA LEU A 145 42.73 15.05 23.30
C LEU A 145 42.04 14.94 21.93
N VAL A 146 41.21 15.93 21.58
CA VAL A 146 40.53 16.00 20.28
C VAL A 146 41.52 16.20 19.15
N GLN A 147 42.51 17.08 19.31
CA GLN A 147 43.57 17.28 18.31
C GLN A 147 44.39 16.01 18.06
N ILE A 148 44.76 15.28 19.12
CA ILE A 148 45.45 13.98 19.00
C ILE A 148 44.58 12.96 18.26
N ALA A 149 43.29 12.88 18.57
CA ALA A 149 42.36 12.00 17.88
C ALA A 149 42.24 12.33 16.38
N CYS A 150 42.04 13.62 16.05
CA CYS A 150 41.95 14.10 14.67
C CYS A 150 43.21 13.77 13.85
N TYR A 151 44.39 14.07 14.39
CA TYR A 151 45.67 13.78 13.74
C TYR A 151 45.87 12.28 13.50
N ASN A 152 45.55 11.45 14.50
CA ASN A 152 45.66 9.99 14.39
C ASN A 152 44.74 9.42 13.32
N ILE A 153 43.52 9.92 13.20
CA ILE A 153 42.58 9.49 12.16
C ILE A 153 43.11 9.83 10.76
N GLU A 154 43.66 11.04 10.57
CA GLU A 154 44.20 11.48 9.28
C GLU A 154 45.41 10.67 8.82
N HIS A 155 46.25 10.20 9.76
CA HIS A 155 47.57 9.65 9.46
C HIS A 155 47.72 8.14 9.71
N THR A 156 46.70 7.45 10.20
CA THR A 156 46.71 5.99 10.39
C THR A 156 45.90 5.29 9.30
N ALA A 157 46.24 4.07 8.89
CA ALA A 157 45.52 3.35 7.83
C ALA A 157 44.28 2.59 8.35
N ILE A 158 44.27 2.18 9.63
CA ILE A 158 43.26 1.30 10.23
C ILE A 158 42.91 1.83 11.62
N THR A 159 41.61 1.94 11.94
CA THR A 159 41.12 2.18 13.31
C THR A 159 41.30 0.90 14.12
N SER A 160 42.03 0.99 15.24
CA SER A 160 42.21 -0.14 16.17
C SER A 160 41.41 0.09 17.43
N ASP A 161 40.98 -0.96 18.14
CA ASP A 161 40.29 -0.82 19.44
C ASP A 161 41.12 -0.03 20.49
N LYS A 162 42.44 0.09 20.28
CA LYS A 162 43.36 0.84 21.14
C LYS A 162 43.56 2.30 20.72
N SER A 163 42.85 2.77 19.71
CA SER A 163 43.02 4.13 19.19
C SER A 163 42.46 5.17 20.15
N THR A 164 42.93 6.42 20.01
CA THR A 164 42.62 7.47 20.99
C THR A 164 41.14 7.82 20.97
N GLU A 165 40.54 7.87 19.79
CA GLU A 165 39.11 8.08 19.57
C GLU A 165 38.26 7.01 20.26
N ASN A 166 38.56 5.72 20.08
CA ASN A 166 37.80 4.60 20.67
C ASN A 166 37.90 4.61 22.20
N ARG A 167 39.07 4.95 22.73
CA ARG A 167 39.26 5.12 24.18
C ARG A 167 38.44 6.29 24.75
N LEU A 168 38.29 7.38 23.99
CA LEU A 168 37.44 8.51 24.38
C LEU A 168 35.95 8.14 24.29
N PHE A 169 35.54 7.41 23.24
CA PHE A 169 34.19 6.87 23.10
C PHE A 169 33.83 5.96 24.29
N GLU A 170 34.68 4.99 24.61
CA GLU A 170 34.48 4.11 25.78
C GLU A 170 34.47 4.85 27.11
N LEU A 171 35.30 5.89 27.27
CA LEU A 171 35.37 6.68 28.49
C LEU A 171 34.03 7.37 28.75
N ILE A 172 33.49 8.04 27.73
CA ILE A 172 32.21 8.75 27.80
C ILE A 172 31.09 7.75 28.09
N GLU A 173 31.05 6.63 27.36
CA GLU A 173 30.04 5.61 27.56
C GLU A 173 30.08 5.02 28.98
N LYS A 174 31.24 4.65 29.51
CA LYS A 174 31.37 4.11 30.88
C LYS A 174 30.89 5.12 31.92
N THR A 175 31.21 6.40 31.76
CA THR A 175 30.75 7.46 32.65
C THR A 175 29.23 7.64 32.57
N CYS A 176 28.65 7.64 31.37
CA CYS A 176 27.21 7.79 31.16
C CYS A 176 26.41 6.56 31.62
N VAL A 177 26.90 5.33 31.36
CA VAL A 177 26.19 4.06 31.61
C VAL A 177 26.25 3.63 33.08
N ASN A 178 27.43 3.72 33.70
CA ASN A 178 27.65 3.21 35.07
C ASN A 178 27.41 4.26 36.15
N GLN A 179 26.99 5.49 35.78
CA GLN A 179 26.91 6.65 36.69
C GLN A 179 28.21 6.87 37.47
N ASP A 180 29.34 6.56 36.85
CA ASP A 180 30.65 6.65 37.48
C ASP A 180 31.04 8.14 37.54
N CYS A 181 30.65 8.84 38.61
CA CYS A 181 30.78 10.29 38.85
C CYS A 181 32.24 10.80 38.97
N SER A 182 33.16 10.26 38.19
CA SER A 182 34.58 10.62 38.16
C SER A 182 34.88 11.82 37.26
N ILE A 183 34.04 12.11 36.26
CA ILE A 183 34.21 13.23 35.30
C ILE A 183 32.99 14.15 35.38
N ASP A 184 33.23 15.47 35.41
CA ASP A 184 32.17 16.48 35.45
C ASP A 184 31.36 16.55 34.13
N THR A 185 30.05 16.79 34.26
CA THR A 185 29.08 16.82 33.15
C THR A 185 29.45 17.86 32.07
N VAL A 186 29.95 19.03 32.47
CA VAL A 186 30.37 20.09 31.53
C VAL A 186 31.57 19.62 30.70
N THR A 187 32.46 18.84 31.29
CA THR A 187 33.64 18.29 30.62
C THR A 187 33.25 17.20 29.62
N ILE A 188 32.28 16.33 29.97
CA ILE A 188 31.77 15.31 29.04
C ILE A 188 31.06 15.98 27.85
N LYS A 189 30.25 17.03 28.08
CA LYS A 189 29.60 17.80 27.01
C LYS A 189 30.63 18.36 26.01
N ARG A 190 31.73 18.93 26.50
CA ARG A 190 32.81 19.45 25.64
C ARG A 190 33.58 18.36 24.89
N LEU A 191 33.76 17.18 25.50
CA LEU A 191 34.35 16.04 24.82
C LEU A 191 33.48 15.56 23.66
N VAL A 192 32.16 15.46 23.87
CA VAL A 192 31.21 15.11 22.81
C VAL A 192 31.26 16.18 21.70
N ASP A 193 31.14 17.46 22.05
CA ASP A 193 31.21 18.57 21.07
C ASP A 193 32.52 18.57 20.27
N GLY A 194 33.64 18.29 20.93
CA GLY A 194 34.97 18.23 20.31
C GLY A 194 35.19 16.99 19.44
N LEU A 195 34.67 15.83 19.85
CA LEU A 195 34.75 14.60 19.07
C LEU A 195 34.03 14.71 17.72
N ALA A 196 33.08 15.66 17.54
CA ALA A 196 32.51 15.93 16.22
C ALA A 196 33.58 16.32 15.17
N ALA A 197 34.66 17.00 15.57
CA ALA A 197 35.76 17.39 14.67
C ALA A 197 36.53 16.18 14.10
N THR A 198 36.44 15.02 14.77
CA THR A 198 37.05 13.77 14.29
C THR A 198 36.37 13.25 13.02
N LEU A 199 35.09 13.55 12.79
CA LEU A 199 34.36 13.18 11.56
C LEU A 199 34.89 13.97 10.35
N THR A 200 35.19 15.26 10.54
CA THR A 200 35.84 16.09 9.51
C THR A 200 37.23 15.57 9.18
N SER A 201 37.98 15.13 10.19
CA SER A 201 39.31 14.54 10.01
C SER A 201 39.23 13.19 9.28
N ALA A 202 38.25 12.36 9.61
CA ALA A 202 37.98 11.11 8.89
C ALA A 202 37.62 11.35 7.43
N ARG A 203 36.84 12.40 7.13
CA ARG A 203 36.50 12.82 5.77
C ARG A 203 37.73 13.16 4.94
N ASN A 204 38.69 13.90 5.51
CA ASN A 204 39.94 14.27 4.83
C ASN A 204 40.76 13.06 4.36
N THR A 205 40.55 11.87 4.96
CA THR A 205 41.23 10.63 4.55
C THR A 205 40.63 9.95 3.31
N ASN A 206 39.46 10.40 2.83
CA ASN A 206 38.69 9.75 1.75
C ASN A 206 38.39 8.24 1.98
N SER A 207 38.43 7.76 3.22
CA SER A 207 38.15 6.36 3.56
C SER A 207 36.73 6.18 4.09
N ARG A 208 35.93 5.37 3.37
CA ARG A 208 34.54 5.05 3.76
C ARG A 208 34.42 4.33 5.07
N ASP A 209 35.19 3.27 5.23
CA ASP A 209 35.07 2.39 6.39
C ASP A 209 35.42 3.14 7.69
N LYS A 210 36.42 4.02 7.64
CA LYS A 210 36.78 4.87 8.79
C LYS A 210 35.70 5.87 9.15
N TYR A 211 35.16 6.59 8.16
CA TYR A 211 34.11 7.57 8.41
C TYR A 211 32.86 6.91 8.98
N VAL A 212 32.41 5.81 8.37
CA VAL A 212 31.20 5.11 8.81
C VAL A 212 31.37 4.54 10.22
N SER A 213 32.54 3.94 10.54
CA SER A 213 32.83 3.45 11.90
C SER A 213 32.75 4.60 12.93
N LEU A 214 33.47 5.69 12.70
CA LEU A 214 33.49 6.85 13.59
C LEU A 214 32.11 7.50 13.74
N GLN A 215 31.37 7.61 12.63
CA GLN A 215 30.01 8.13 12.62
C GLN A 215 29.06 7.28 13.47
N ARG A 216 29.20 5.95 13.43
CA ARG A 216 28.41 5.02 14.25
C ARG A 216 28.76 5.12 15.72
N ASP A 217 30.04 5.11 16.07
CA ASP A 217 30.50 5.22 17.46
C ASP A 217 30.08 6.55 18.08
N TYR A 218 30.21 7.63 17.31
CA TYR A 218 29.75 8.95 17.72
C TYR A 218 28.21 9.04 17.84
N GLY A 219 27.46 8.44 16.91
CA GLY A 219 26.00 8.36 16.99
C GLY A 219 25.49 7.60 18.20
N ARG A 220 26.11 6.47 18.54
CA ARG A 220 25.80 5.68 19.74
C ARG A 220 25.96 6.51 21.02
N LEU A 221 27.04 7.30 21.13
CA LEU A 221 27.22 8.19 22.28
C LEU A 221 26.12 9.25 22.40
N LEU A 222 25.70 9.84 21.28
CA LEU A 222 24.66 10.85 21.28
C LEU A 222 23.31 10.30 21.73
N VAL A 223 22.96 9.09 21.28
CA VAL A 223 21.73 8.41 21.72
C VAL A 223 21.77 8.14 23.23
N LEU A 224 22.90 7.63 23.74
CA LEU A 224 23.10 7.44 25.19
C LEU A 224 22.94 8.76 25.98
N PHE A 225 23.38 9.88 25.41
CA PHE A 225 23.22 11.22 25.98
C PHE A 225 21.76 11.69 25.99
N PHE A 226 21.01 11.40 24.93
CA PHE A 226 19.60 11.75 24.77
C PHE A 226 18.71 10.94 25.73
N ASP A 227 18.85 9.61 25.75
CA ASP A 227 18.00 8.71 26.54
C ASP A 227 18.14 8.91 28.05
N ARG A 228 19.33 9.31 28.53
CA ARG A 228 19.61 9.47 29.98
C ARG A 228 19.31 10.86 30.55
N LYS A 229 18.63 11.75 29.81
CA LYS A 229 18.14 13.06 30.28
C LYS A 229 19.22 13.97 30.91
N MET A 230 20.36 14.17 30.26
CA MET A 230 21.01 15.49 30.41
C MET A 230 20.12 16.49 29.69
N LYS A 231 19.26 17.18 30.45
CA LYS A 231 18.10 17.97 30.01
C LYS A 231 18.41 19.22 29.15
N ASP A 232 19.32 19.15 28.19
CA ASP A 232 19.54 20.23 27.23
C ASP A 232 19.24 19.72 25.81
N TYR A 233 18.02 20.02 25.36
CA TYR A 233 17.55 19.84 23.98
C TYR A 233 18.51 20.49 22.95
N ASP A 234 19.22 21.55 23.37
CA ASP A 234 20.07 22.40 22.53
C ASP A 234 21.30 21.70 21.93
N VAL A 235 21.92 20.75 22.66
CA VAL A 235 23.16 20.09 22.20
C VAL A 235 22.88 19.17 21.02
N PHE A 236 21.78 18.42 21.13
CA PHE A 236 21.36 17.47 20.12
C PHE A 236 20.71 18.15 18.92
N GLU A 237 19.98 19.25 19.11
CA GLU A 237 19.43 20.07 18.03
C GLU A 237 20.52 20.84 17.26
N MET A 238 21.50 21.42 17.96
CA MET A 238 22.68 22.03 17.33
C MET A 238 23.46 20.97 16.53
N PHE A 239 23.55 19.75 17.05
CA PHE A 239 24.24 18.66 16.39
C PHE A 239 23.49 18.14 15.16
N SER A 240 22.17 17.93 15.23
CA SER A 240 21.40 17.51 14.07
C SER A 240 21.44 18.55 12.95
N ARG A 241 21.50 19.83 13.32
CA ARG A 241 21.73 20.93 12.38
C ARG A 241 23.12 20.88 11.76
N ARG A 242 24.19 20.62 12.53
CA ARG A 242 25.57 20.48 11.99
C ARG A 242 25.74 19.23 11.12
N PHE A 243 25.18 18.10 11.53
CA PHE A 243 25.17 16.87 10.75
C PHE A 243 24.39 17.06 9.44
N TYR A 244 23.25 17.76 9.49
CA TYR A 244 22.49 18.18 8.33
C TYR A 244 23.30 19.12 7.43
N GLU A 245 23.94 20.15 7.98
CA GLU A 245 24.81 21.09 7.22
C GLU A 245 26.02 20.39 6.56
N GLU A 246 26.63 19.40 7.21
CA GLU A 246 27.71 18.59 6.61
C GLU A 246 27.18 17.62 5.55
N SER A 247 26.02 17.02 5.75
CA SER A 247 25.32 16.18 4.76
C SER A 247 25.02 16.98 3.47
N ILE A 248 24.62 18.25 3.60
CA ILE A 248 24.39 19.15 2.45
C ILE A 248 25.65 19.32 1.60
N LYS A 249 26.84 19.41 2.22
CA LYS A 249 28.12 19.61 1.53
C LYS A 249 28.56 18.40 0.70
N GLU A 250 28.06 17.19 1.02
CA GLU A 250 28.47 15.92 0.37
C GLU A 250 27.66 15.55 -0.89
N LEU A 251 26.54 16.21 -1.16
CA LEU A 251 25.69 15.85 -2.31
C LEU A 251 26.32 16.17 -3.67
N ASN A 252 27.22 17.15 -3.72
CA ASN A 252 27.92 17.55 -4.93
C ASN A 252 29.29 16.86 -5.09
N THR A 253 29.68 15.99 -4.14
CA THR A 253 30.95 15.25 -4.20
C THR A 253 30.69 13.79 -4.63
N GLY A 254 31.73 13.10 -5.11
CA GLY A 254 31.69 11.64 -5.35
C GLY A 254 31.56 10.80 -4.07
N GLN A 255 31.38 11.44 -2.91
CA GLN A 255 31.35 10.82 -1.58
C GLN A 255 29.94 10.72 -1.00
N TYR A 256 28.90 10.83 -1.85
CA TYR A 256 27.48 10.75 -1.48
C TYR A 256 27.06 9.47 -0.72
N TRP A 257 27.89 8.41 -0.72
CA TRP A 257 27.68 7.23 0.12
C TRP A 257 27.73 7.55 1.64
N LEU A 258 28.26 8.72 2.02
CA LEU A 258 28.22 9.29 3.39
C LEU A 258 26.80 9.68 3.84
N LEU A 259 25.85 9.81 2.89
CA LEU A 259 24.43 10.13 3.12
C LEU A 259 23.54 8.91 3.29
N ARG A 260 24.03 7.71 2.96
CA ARG A 260 23.30 6.49 3.33
C ARG A 260 23.18 6.52 4.84
N ALA A 261 21.94 6.57 5.33
CA ALA A 261 21.58 6.86 6.70
C ALA A 261 21.94 5.72 7.68
N ASP A 262 23.14 5.15 7.56
CA ASP A 262 23.71 4.19 8.51
C ASP A 262 23.65 4.71 9.96
N PHE A 263 23.65 6.03 10.13
CA PHE A 263 23.48 6.71 11.43
C PHE A 263 22.11 6.46 12.10
N LEU A 264 21.00 6.42 11.35
CA LEU A 264 19.68 6.15 11.93
C LEU A 264 19.33 4.67 11.93
N ILE A 265 19.86 3.91 10.96
CA ILE A 265 19.35 2.58 10.60
C ILE A 265 20.10 1.46 11.33
N SER A 266 21.34 1.68 11.79
CA SER A 266 22.19 0.62 12.37
C SER A 266 22.41 0.71 13.89
N ILE A 267 21.77 1.68 14.56
CA ILE A 267 21.95 1.87 16.00
C ILE A 267 20.90 1.03 16.76
N HIS A 268 21.28 -0.17 17.18
CA HIS A 268 20.49 -1.02 18.10
C HIS A 268 20.29 -0.40 19.51
N THR A 269 20.68 0.87 19.73
CA THR A 269 20.69 1.52 21.04
C THR A 269 19.59 2.57 21.23
N TRP A 270 18.71 2.81 20.26
CA TRP A 270 17.55 3.68 20.49
C TRP A 270 16.56 2.97 21.41
N ASP A 271 16.12 3.65 22.48
CA ASP A 271 14.96 3.19 23.23
C ASP A 271 13.67 3.46 22.43
N ILE A 272 13.37 2.55 21.50
CA ILE A 272 12.15 2.59 20.67
C ILE A 272 10.90 2.38 21.55
N GLN A 273 11.05 2.02 22.84
CA GLN A 273 9.95 1.94 23.80
C GLN A 273 9.50 3.32 24.32
N ASN A 274 10.07 4.42 23.83
CA ASN A 274 9.63 5.77 24.19
C ASN A 274 8.99 6.49 22.99
N PRO A 275 7.71 6.91 23.08
CA PRO A 275 7.05 7.66 22.01
C PRO A 275 7.75 8.97 21.62
N GLN A 276 8.46 9.62 22.55
CA GLN A 276 9.24 10.84 22.27
C GLN A 276 10.43 10.56 21.35
N THR A 277 11.04 9.39 21.50
CA THR A 277 12.15 8.93 20.66
C THR A 277 11.67 8.70 19.23
N ILE A 278 10.49 8.08 19.05
CA ILE A 278 9.87 7.87 17.73
C ILE A 278 9.56 9.22 17.05
N ALA A 279 8.90 10.14 17.76
CA ALA A 279 8.57 11.47 17.22
C ALA A 279 9.82 12.28 16.82
N PHE A 280 10.90 12.12 17.58
CA PHE A 280 12.18 12.75 17.30
C PHE A 280 12.82 12.22 16.01
N ILE A 281 12.88 10.89 15.85
CA ILE A 281 13.44 10.23 14.66
C ILE A 281 12.61 10.61 13.42
N ASP A 282 11.28 10.60 13.55
CA ASP A 282 10.36 10.97 12.48
C ASP A 282 10.62 12.40 11.96
N SER A 283 10.80 13.36 12.86
CA SER A 283 11.13 14.75 12.52
C SER A 283 12.45 14.87 11.73
N HIS A 284 13.46 14.08 12.09
CA HIS A 284 14.75 14.07 11.39
C HIS A 284 14.65 13.47 10.00
N VAL A 285 13.94 12.35 9.87
CA VAL A 285 13.70 11.72 8.58
C VAL A 285 12.93 12.67 7.65
N ARG A 286 11.89 13.37 8.14
CA ARG A 286 11.17 14.40 7.35
C ARG A 286 12.06 15.55 6.89
N ARG A 287 12.95 16.06 7.75
CA ARG A 287 13.91 17.11 7.37
C ARG A 287 14.87 16.62 6.28
N LEU A 288 15.34 15.38 6.39
CA LEU A 288 16.19 14.75 5.38
C LEU A 288 15.44 14.56 4.06
N ILE A 289 14.18 14.11 4.11
CA ILE A 289 13.31 13.97 2.93
C ILE A 289 13.13 15.30 2.22
N TYR A 290 12.74 16.36 2.94
CA TYR A 290 12.53 17.70 2.37
C TYR A 290 13.74 18.16 1.57
N PHE A 291 14.93 17.86 2.08
CA PHE A 291 16.19 18.22 1.47
C PHE A 291 16.57 17.33 0.27
N LEU A 292 16.44 16.01 0.40
CA LEU A 292 16.78 15.05 -0.64
C LEU A 292 15.90 15.20 -1.88
N VAL A 293 14.62 15.53 -1.69
CA VAL A 293 13.67 15.84 -2.76
C VAL A 293 14.20 16.91 -3.72
N ASP A 294 14.90 17.92 -3.21
CA ASP A 294 15.43 19.04 -4.01
C ASP A 294 16.81 18.76 -4.63
N LYS A 295 17.58 17.82 -4.08
CA LYS A 295 18.98 17.63 -4.44
C LYS A 295 19.27 16.30 -5.13
N LYS A 296 18.79 15.19 -4.57
CA LYS A 296 18.97 13.83 -5.09
C LYS A 296 17.79 12.94 -4.67
N PRO A 297 16.66 13.03 -5.39
CA PRO A 297 15.43 12.31 -5.04
C PRO A 297 15.55 10.78 -5.17
N GLU A 298 16.52 10.28 -5.94
CA GLU A 298 16.82 8.85 -6.14
C GLU A 298 17.20 8.10 -4.84
N LEU A 299 17.60 8.82 -3.79
CA LEU A 299 17.99 8.22 -2.50
C LEU A 299 16.82 8.04 -1.53
N LEU A 300 15.65 8.61 -1.85
CA LEU A 300 14.47 8.59 -0.99
C LEU A 300 13.86 7.19 -0.79
N PRO A 301 13.79 6.29 -1.81
CA PRO A 301 13.28 4.94 -1.63
C PRO A 301 14.08 4.15 -0.58
N GLU A 302 15.41 4.18 -0.69
CA GLU A 302 16.31 3.48 0.25
C GLU A 302 16.21 4.07 1.67
N LEU A 303 16.12 5.40 1.81
CA LEU A 303 15.94 6.04 3.12
C LEU A 303 14.63 5.59 3.80
N ILE A 304 13.56 5.58 3.01
CA ILE A 304 12.23 5.22 3.46
C ILE A 304 12.16 3.74 3.89
N ASP A 305 12.67 2.84 3.06
CA ASP A 305 12.65 1.39 3.34
C ASP A 305 13.39 1.09 4.62
N ASN A 306 14.53 1.74 4.81
CA ASN A 306 15.30 1.55 6.01
C ASN A 306 14.64 2.18 7.26
N TYR A 307 13.97 3.33 7.12
CA TYR A 307 13.18 3.91 8.21
C TYR A 307 12.01 3.00 8.61
N ARG A 308 11.34 2.39 7.62
CA ARG A 308 10.31 1.37 7.86
C ARG A 308 10.89 0.16 8.58
N ASN A 309 11.98 -0.42 8.10
CA ASN A 309 12.62 -1.59 8.73
C ASN A 309 13.14 -1.29 10.15
N PHE A 310 13.52 -0.05 10.41
CA PHE A 310 13.94 0.39 11.74
C PHE A 310 12.75 0.48 12.71
N ILE A 311 11.59 0.95 12.24
CA ILE A 311 10.35 1.04 13.04
C ILE A 311 9.58 -0.27 13.08
N SER A 312 9.76 -1.18 12.11
CA SER A 312 8.86 -2.29 11.76
C SER A 312 8.59 -3.26 12.91
N PHE A 313 7.65 -2.87 13.75
CA PHE A 313 6.86 -3.74 14.57
C PHE A 313 5.43 -3.57 14.08
N GLU A 314 4.87 -4.58 13.41
CA GLU A 314 3.42 -4.63 13.24
C GLU A 314 2.80 -4.65 14.64
N SER A 315 1.94 -3.67 14.93
CA SER A 315 1.23 -3.64 16.20
C SER A 315 0.05 -4.61 16.14
N HIS A 316 -0.17 -5.33 17.24
CA HIS A 316 -1.36 -6.14 17.44
C HIS A 316 -2.29 -5.55 18.51
N PHE A 317 -2.07 -4.29 18.92
CA PHE A 317 -2.81 -3.63 20.00
C PHE A 317 -4.33 -3.73 19.82
N ASP A 318 -4.85 -3.40 18.64
CA ASP A 318 -6.28 -3.44 18.32
C ASP A 318 -6.91 -4.83 18.52
N ASN A 319 -6.13 -5.92 18.37
CA ASN A 319 -6.60 -7.28 18.62
C ASN A 319 -6.37 -7.70 20.08
N ASP A 320 -5.20 -7.38 20.63
CA ASP A 320 -4.74 -7.81 21.95
C ASP A 320 -5.48 -7.10 23.09
N ILE A 321 -6.02 -5.90 22.83
CA ILE A 321 -6.83 -5.17 23.82
C ILE A 321 -8.03 -6.02 24.22
N TYR A 322 -8.66 -6.77 23.31
CA TYR A 322 -9.83 -7.60 23.61
C TYR A 322 -9.57 -8.71 24.63
N GLU A 323 -8.31 -9.14 24.79
CA GLU A 323 -7.92 -10.11 25.82
C GLU A 323 -8.19 -9.59 27.25
N LEU A 324 -8.21 -8.27 27.44
CA LEU A 324 -8.53 -7.64 28.73
C LEU A 324 -9.92 -8.08 29.27
N SER A 325 -10.88 -8.36 28.38
CA SER A 325 -12.22 -8.84 28.74
C SER A 325 -12.25 -10.25 29.36
N GLN A 326 -11.15 -11.02 29.21
CA GLN A 326 -11.01 -12.40 29.70
C GLN A 326 -9.83 -12.57 30.66
N LEU A 327 -9.05 -11.50 30.90
CA LEU A 327 -7.76 -11.53 31.59
C LEU A 327 -7.81 -12.17 32.99
N PHE A 328 -8.93 -12.03 33.70
CA PHE A 328 -9.11 -12.55 35.06
C PHE A 328 -10.09 -13.75 35.15
N GLY A 329 -10.41 -14.38 34.03
CA GLY A 329 -11.08 -15.69 33.96
C GLY A 329 -12.62 -15.68 33.84
N SER A 330 -13.29 -14.53 33.90
CA SER A 330 -14.73 -14.42 33.64
C SER A 330 -14.99 -13.36 32.56
N TYR A 331 -15.56 -13.77 31.43
CA TYR A 331 -15.92 -12.86 30.35
C TYR A 331 -17.01 -11.87 30.81
N ASN A 332 -16.73 -10.57 30.70
CA ASN A 332 -17.68 -9.51 31.02
C ASN A 332 -18.07 -8.74 29.75
N SER A 333 -19.34 -8.86 29.34
CA SER A 333 -19.86 -8.18 28.14
C SER A 333 -19.87 -6.66 28.24
N ALA A 334 -19.99 -6.11 29.46
CA ALA A 334 -19.95 -4.65 29.67
C ALA A 334 -18.54 -4.09 29.44
N HIS A 335 -17.50 -4.87 29.77
CA HIS A 335 -16.10 -4.49 29.52
C HIS A 335 -15.79 -4.50 28.01
N PHE A 336 -16.39 -5.42 27.25
CA PHE A 336 -16.21 -5.51 25.80
C PHE A 336 -16.69 -4.25 25.04
N GLU A 337 -17.87 -3.72 25.36
CA GLU A 337 -18.39 -2.49 24.73
C GLU A 337 -17.49 -1.27 25.02
N GLU A 338 -17.02 -1.14 26.26
CA GLU A 338 -16.15 -0.05 26.68
C GLU A 338 -14.78 -0.14 25.98
N MET A 339 -14.24 -1.35 25.79
CA MET A 339 -12.99 -1.58 25.05
C MET A 339 -13.12 -1.30 23.54
N SER A 340 -14.24 -1.70 22.93
CA SER A 340 -14.53 -1.35 21.52
C SER A 340 -14.67 0.16 21.33
N SER A 341 -15.14 0.89 22.35
CA SER A 341 -15.24 2.35 22.29
C SER A 341 -13.91 3.06 22.55
N PHE A 342 -12.99 2.42 23.28
CA PHE A 342 -11.71 3.02 23.68
C PHE A 342 -10.82 3.37 22.48
N THR A 343 -10.63 2.42 21.56
CA THR A 343 -9.76 2.59 20.40
C THR A 343 -10.27 3.67 19.45
N GLU A 344 -11.58 3.74 19.21
CA GLU A 344 -12.18 4.79 18.37
C GLU A 344 -12.12 6.17 19.03
N THR A 345 -12.45 6.27 20.33
CA THR A 345 -12.56 7.56 21.04
C THR A 345 -11.21 8.24 21.21
N HIS A 346 -10.14 7.46 21.41
CA HIS A 346 -8.81 7.99 21.70
C HIS A 346 -7.85 7.92 20.51
N LYS A 347 -8.31 7.53 19.32
CA LYS A 347 -7.48 7.32 18.12
C LYS A 347 -6.59 8.51 17.77
N GLU A 348 -7.10 9.74 17.95
CA GLU A 348 -6.34 10.96 17.67
C GLU A 348 -5.15 11.16 18.63
N LEU A 349 -5.22 10.63 19.85
CA LEU A 349 -4.15 10.75 20.84
C LEU A 349 -2.91 9.94 20.46
N LEU A 350 -3.06 8.83 19.71
CA LEU A 350 -1.92 8.07 19.17
C LEU A 350 -0.99 8.92 18.30
N THR A 351 -1.53 9.96 17.66
CA THR A 351 -0.77 10.85 16.77
C THR A 351 -0.39 12.16 17.43
N THR A 352 -1.22 12.68 18.34
CA THR A 352 -1.07 14.02 18.94
C THR A 352 -0.38 14.00 20.30
N ASN A 353 -0.73 13.06 21.18
CA ASN A 353 -0.08 12.87 22.48
C ASN A 353 -0.11 11.39 22.92
N PRO A 354 0.84 10.57 22.42
CA PRO A 354 0.89 9.13 22.71
C PRO A 354 0.96 8.78 24.20
N GLN A 355 1.58 9.65 25.01
CA GLN A 355 1.70 9.43 26.45
C GLN A 355 0.33 9.50 27.13
N ASP A 356 -0.57 10.38 26.67
CA ASP A 356 -1.93 10.45 27.18
C ASP A 356 -2.72 9.20 26.78
N TYR A 357 -2.53 8.67 25.57
CA TYR A 357 -3.16 7.41 25.16
C TYR A 357 -2.77 6.25 26.09
N ILE A 358 -1.48 6.12 26.41
CA ILE A 358 -0.96 5.15 27.38
C ILE A 358 -1.61 5.36 28.76
N ASN A 359 -1.70 6.60 29.24
CA ASN A 359 -2.30 6.90 30.52
C ASN A 359 -3.80 6.52 30.56
N HIS A 360 -4.56 6.78 29.49
CA HIS A 360 -5.97 6.39 29.40
C HIS A 360 -6.13 4.85 29.36
N PHE A 361 -5.23 4.14 28.69
CA PHE A 361 -5.20 2.68 28.72
C PHE A 361 -4.91 2.15 30.14
N ILE A 362 -3.93 2.70 30.85
CA ILE A 362 -3.62 2.32 32.23
C ILE A 362 -4.83 2.56 33.15
N LEU A 363 -5.53 3.69 32.99
CA LEU A 363 -6.76 3.97 33.75
C LEU A 363 -7.87 2.95 33.46
N LEU A 364 -8.00 2.49 32.22
CA LEU A 364 -8.95 1.44 31.83
C LEU A 364 -8.59 0.10 32.48
N LEU A 365 -7.30 -0.27 32.45
CA LEU A 365 -6.78 -1.48 33.11
C LEU A 365 -7.01 -1.42 34.63
N ASP A 366 -6.68 -0.30 35.27
CA ASP A 366 -6.86 -0.08 36.70
C ASP A 366 -8.33 -0.23 37.11
N LYS A 367 -9.25 0.34 36.32
CA LYS A 367 -10.70 0.20 36.55
C LYS A 367 -11.11 -1.28 36.63
N TYR A 368 -10.65 -2.09 35.69
CA TYR A 368 -11.02 -3.51 35.65
C TYR A 368 -10.33 -4.35 36.72
N VAL A 369 -9.10 -3.98 37.11
CA VAL A 369 -8.43 -4.58 38.27
C VAL A 369 -9.23 -4.28 39.55
N GLN A 370 -9.73 -3.06 39.72
CA GLN A 370 -10.59 -2.72 40.86
C GLN A 370 -11.92 -3.47 40.85
N ASP A 371 -12.58 -3.61 39.68
CA ASP A 371 -13.83 -4.37 39.55
C ASP A 371 -13.66 -5.82 40.02
N VAL A 372 -12.53 -6.46 39.68
CA VAL A 372 -12.21 -7.85 40.07
C VAL A 372 -11.81 -7.95 41.55
N LEU A 373 -11.19 -6.91 42.12
CA LEU A 373 -10.81 -6.84 43.53
C LEU A 373 -11.95 -6.39 44.47
N THR A 374 -13.07 -5.91 43.91
CA THR A 374 -14.27 -5.45 44.65
C THR A 374 -14.93 -6.57 45.49
N PRO A 375 -15.15 -7.80 44.97
CA PRO A 375 -15.54 -8.94 45.81
C PRO A 375 -14.41 -9.34 46.79
N SER A 376 -14.71 -10.01 47.92
CA SER A 376 -13.66 -10.43 48.86
C SER A 376 -12.81 -11.57 48.27
N VAL A 377 -11.70 -11.21 47.64
CA VAL A 377 -10.74 -12.13 47.02
C VAL A 377 -9.72 -12.65 48.03
N SER A 378 -9.28 -13.90 47.91
CA SER A 378 -8.22 -14.47 48.76
C SER A 378 -6.85 -13.84 48.44
N GLU A 379 -5.94 -13.77 49.43
CA GLU A 379 -4.59 -13.21 49.24
C GLU A 379 -3.79 -13.87 48.10
N PRO A 380 -3.82 -15.20 47.89
CA PRO A 380 -3.13 -15.82 46.76
C PRO A 380 -3.64 -15.34 45.40
N ARG A 381 -4.95 -15.12 45.28
CA ARG A 381 -5.58 -14.65 44.04
C ARG A 381 -5.34 -13.14 43.82
N ARG A 382 -5.19 -12.36 44.90
CA ARG A 382 -4.79 -10.95 44.83
C ARG A 382 -3.35 -10.78 44.33
N GLU A 383 -2.41 -11.60 44.79
CA GLU A 383 -1.03 -11.64 44.27
C GLU A 383 -0.99 -12.06 42.79
N GLU A 384 -1.81 -13.04 42.39
CA GLU A 384 -1.93 -13.48 41.00
C GLU A 384 -2.44 -12.38 40.07
N ILE A 385 -3.49 -11.64 40.48
CA ILE A 385 -4.05 -10.51 39.73
C ILE A 385 -2.98 -9.42 39.52
N LYS A 386 -2.21 -9.07 40.55
CA LYS A 386 -1.13 -8.08 40.43
C LYS A 386 -0.08 -8.48 39.40
N ARG A 387 0.36 -9.75 39.41
CA ARG A 387 1.36 -10.25 38.47
C ARG A 387 0.83 -10.18 37.03
N ILE A 388 -0.39 -10.69 36.78
CA ILE A 388 -1.02 -10.68 35.45
C ILE A 388 -1.20 -9.24 34.95
N THR A 389 -1.60 -8.32 35.83
CA THR A 389 -1.78 -6.89 35.49
C THR A 389 -0.49 -6.26 35.00
N VAL A 390 0.62 -6.45 35.73
CA VAL A 390 1.93 -5.87 35.36
C VAL A 390 2.44 -6.45 34.04
N GLU A 391 2.31 -7.77 33.84
CA GLU A 391 2.71 -8.44 32.60
C GLU A 391 1.87 -7.95 31.40
N TYR A 392 0.56 -7.81 31.59
CA TYR A 392 -0.36 -7.33 30.55
C TYR A 392 -0.12 -5.85 30.23
N GLU A 393 0.04 -4.99 31.24
CA GLU A 393 0.34 -3.56 31.07
C GLU A 393 1.62 -3.36 30.23
N GLN A 394 2.71 -4.03 30.61
CA GLN A 394 3.99 -3.93 29.88
C GLN A 394 3.87 -4.38 28.42
N ARG A 395 3.15 -5.48 28.18
CA ARG A 395 2.91 -5.98 26.82
C ARG A 395 2.09 -4.98 26.00
N MET A 396 0.98 -4.50 26.55
CA MET A 396 0.07 -3.60 25.83
C MET A 396 0.68 -2.22 25.60
N VAL A 397 1.42 -1.66 26.57
CA VAL A 397 2.17 -0.41 26.38
C VAL A 397 3.19 -0.56 25.25
N SER A 398 3.90 -1.68 25.18
CA SER A 398 4.79 -2.00 24.06
C SER A 398 4.03 -2.01 22.71
N GLU A 399 2.87 -2.65 22.64
CA GLU A 399 2.02 -2.66 21.42
C GLU A 399 1.51 -1.27 21.03
N ILE A 400 1.13 -0.42 21.99
CA ILE A 400 0.77 0.99 21.73
C ILE A 400 1.94 1.74 21.11
N ILE A 401 3.15 1.56 21.66
CA ILE A 401 4.35 2.24 21.16
C ILE A 401 4.69 1.78 19.73
N LYS A 402 4.51 0.49 19.42
CA LYS A 402 4.64 -0.02 18.05
C LYS A 402 3.64 0.64 17.11
N GLU A 403 2.40 0.82 17.55
CA GLU A 403 1.35 1.47 16.76
C GLU A 403 1.65 2.96 16.50
N VAL A 404 2.23 3.67 17.48
CA VAL A 404 2.74 5.03 17.31
C VAL A 404 3.84 5.08 16.25
N GLY A 405 4.76 4.11 16.27
CA GLY A 405 5.80 3.94 15.25
C GLY A 405 5.22 3.71 13.85
N GLU A 406 4.30 2.76 13.71
CA GLU A 406 3.64 2.44 12.44
C GLU A 406 2.93 3.67 11.85
N ASN A 407 2.20 4.41 12.69
CA ASN A 407 1.54 5.64 12.29
C ASN A 407 2.55 6.73 11.85
N ALA A 408 3.64 6.92 12.60
CA ALA A 408 4.70 7.88 12.23
C ALA A 408 5.32 7.53 10.86
N ALA A 409 5.69 6.27 10.66
CA ALA A 409 6.22 5.77 9.38
C ALA A 409 5.27 6.03 8.22
N LYS A 410 3.97 5.75 8.40
CA LYS A 410 2.93 6.00 7.41
C LYS A 410 2.75 7.49 7.09
N ILE A 411 2.77 8.37 8.10
CA ILE A 411 2.64 9.81 7.86
C ILE A 411 3.88 10.35 7.14
N THR A 412 5.07 9.84 7.45
CA THR A 412 6.33 10.22 6.80
C THR A 412 6.44 9.68 5.38
N ALA A 413 5.87 8.50 5.10
CA ALA A 413 5.63 8.00 3.75
C ALA A 413 4.87 9.01 2.90
N GLN A 414 3.70 9.43 3.41
CA GLN A 414 2.82 10.38 2.75
C GLN A 414 3.50 11.74 2.57
N TYR A 415 4.24 12.19 3.58
CA TYR A 415 5.04 13.41 3.50
C TYR A 415 6.09 13.34 2.38
N THR A 416 6.74 12.19 2.19
CA THR A 416 7.73 11.99 1.12
C THR A 416 7.10 12.04 -0.25
N LEU A 417 5.99 11.34 -0.44
CA LEU A 417 5.24 11.34 -1.70
C LEU A 417 4.78 12.77 -2.05
N ARG A 418 4.28 13.53 -1.06
CA ARG A 418 3.92 14.94 -1.23
C ARG A 418 5.11 15.81 -1.62
N ALA A 419 6.23 15.66 -0.93
CA ALA A 419 7.42 16.46 -1.19
C ALA A 419 7.96 16.19 -2.60
N LEU A 420 8.04 14.92 -3.01
CA LEU A 420 8.41 14.50 -4.37
C LEU A 420 7.43 15.03 -5.43
N ALA A 421 6.12 14.93 -5.19
CA ALA A 421 5.08 15.40 -6.11
C ALA A 421 5.17 16.92 -6.33
N ASN A 422 5.40 17.68 -5.26
CA ASN A 422 5.59 19.13 -5.31
C ASN A 422 6.79 19.56 -6.17
N LYS A 423 7.76 18.67 -6.41
CA LYS A 423 8.94 18.91 -7.26
C LYS A 423 8.92 18.13 -8.57
N SER A 424 7.78 17.52 -8.92
CA SER A 424 7.58 16.75 -10.15
C SER A 424 8.55 15.58 -10.34
N GLN A 425 9.05 15.01 -9.24
CA GLN A 425 10.01 13.88 -9.23
C GLN A 425 9.28 12.53 -9.26
N TRP A 426 8.49 12.29 -10.31
CA TRP A 426 7.53 11.19 -10.39
C TRP A 426 8.15 9.79 -10.47
N SER A 427 9.37 9.64 -11.00
CA SER A 427 10.09 8.35 -11.02
C SER A 427 10.38 7.83 -9.61
N CYS A 428 10.83 8.71 -8.72
CA CYS A 428 11.14 8.36 -7.33
C CYS A 428 9.88 8.11 -6.48
N ILE A 429 8.73 8.67 -6.88
CA ILE A 429 7.44 8.38 -6.23
C ILE A 429 7.06 6.91 -6.41
N LEU A 430 7.34 6.33 -7.58
CA LEU A 430 7.06 4.93 -7.88
C LEU A 430 7.96 4.00 -7.04
N ASP A 431 9.26 4.26 -7.03
CA ASP A 431 10.21 3.48 -6.24
C ASP A 431 9.87 3.56 -4.74
N CYS A 432 9.55 4.75 -4.21
CA CYS A 432 9.08 4.90 -2.83
C CYS A 432 7.73 4.19 -2.58
N HIS A 433 6.80 4.18 -3.53
CA HIS A 433 5.50 3.52 -3.38
C HIS A 433 5.61 1.99 -3.44
N GLU A 434 6.50 1.44 -4.28
CA GLU A 434 6.79 0.00 -4.33
C GLU A 434 7.46 -0.50 -3.03
N SER A 435 8.37 0.28 -2.46
CA SER A 435 8.94 0.12 -1.11
C SER A 435 7.87 0.05 0.01
N PHE A 436 6.79 0.83 -0.11
CA PHE A 436 5.66 0.83 0.85
C PHE A 436 4.59 -0.23 0.58
N SER A 437 4.57 -0.85 -0.59
CA SER A 437 3.52 -1.82 -0.92
C SER A 437 3.72 -3.13 -0.14
N PRO A 438 2.66 -3.70 0.46
CA PRO A 438 2.68 -5.07 0.98
C PRO A 438 3.02 -6.10 -0.10
N ALA A 439 3.05 -5.72 -1.39
CA ALA A 439 3.40 -6.60 -2.50
C ALA A 439 4.87 -7.07 -2.50
N HIS A 440 5.77 -6.45 -1.72
CA HIS A 440 7.12 -6.98 -1.47
C HIS A 440 7.15 -8.00 -0.31
N SER A 441 6.09 -8.08 0.50
CA SER A 441 5.78 -9.30 1.26
C SER A 441 5.30 -10.32 0.23
N ARG A 442 5.95 -11.49 0.19
CA ARG A 442 5.55 -12.59 -0.70
C ARG A 442 4.04 -12.76 -0.61
N ALA A 443 3.36 -12.37 -1.68
CA ALA A 443 1.93 -12.51 -1.82
C ALA A 443 1.52 -13.92 -1.39
N CYS A 444 0.91 -14.02 -0.20
CA CYS A 444 -0.04 -15.09 0.03
C CYS A 444 -1.11 -14.85 -1.02
N ARG A 445 -1.09 -15.69 -2.05
CA ARG A 445 -2.20 -15.88 -2.98
C ARG A 445 -3.42 -16.22 -2.13
N LEU A 446 -4.20 -15.21 -1.76
CA LEU A 446 -5.63 -15.42 -1.56
C LEU A 446 -6.11 -15.93 -2.91
N GLY A 447 -6.42 -17.23 -2.97
CA GLY A 447 -6.78 -17.98 -4.17
C GLY A 447 -8.10 -17.55 -4.82
N VAL A 448 -8.47 -16.27 -4.69
CA VAL A 448 -9.64 -15.64 -5.30
C VAL A 448 -9.29 -14.16 -5.57
N ASN A 449 -9.37 -13.73 -6.82
CA ASN A 449 -9.30 -12.32 -7.18
C ASN A 449 -10.54 -11.60 -6.63
N LEU A 450 -10.38 -10.81 -5.55
CA LEU A 450 -11.47 -10.01 -4.98
C LEU A 450 -11.92 -8.87 -5.90
N LEU A 451 -11.09 -8.45 -6.87
CA LEU A 451 -11.47 -7.54 -7.95
C LEU A 451 -10.77 -7.96 -9.27
N PRO A 452 -11.43 -7.85 -10.43
CA PRO A 452 -10.83 -8.17 -11.72
C PRO A 452 -9.61 -7.27 -12.01
N ALA A 453 -8.42 -7.86 -12.18
CA ALA A 453 -7.12 -7.18 -12.30
C ALA A 453 -6.91 -6.32 -13.58
N SER A 454 -7.93 -6.14 -14.42
CA SER A 454 -7.88 -5.30 -15.62
C SER A 454 -9.25 -4.69 -15.94
N LEU A 455 -9.27 -3.48 -16.54
CA LEU A 455 -10.51 -2.83 -16.99
C LEU A 455 -11.38 -3.76 -17.85
N ASN A 456 -10.74 -4.59 -18.68
CA ASN A 456 -11.43 -5.56 -19.51
C ASN A 456 -12.16 -6.61 -18.67
N SER A 457 -11.48 -7.17 -17.67
CA SER A 457 -12.10 -8.14 -16.75
C SER A 457 -13.20 -7.52 -15.88
N MET A 458 -13.15 -6.21 -15.60
CA MET A 458 -14.22 -5.49 -14.91
C MET A 458 -15.45 -5.30 -15.78
N ILE A 459 -15.24 -4.88 -17.03
CA ILE A 459 -16.33 -4.75 -18.01
C ILE A 459 -17.00 -6.10 -18.25
N GLN A 460 -16.26 -7.20 -18.26
CA GLN A 460 -16.81 -8.55 -18.39
C GLN A 460 -17.64 -9.05 -17.19
N GLN A 461 -17.54 -8.40 -16.03
CA GLN A 461 -18.40 -8.71 -14.87
C GLN A 461 -19.71 -7.91 -14.89
N LEU A 462 -19.77 -6.82 -15.65
CA LEU A 462 -21.03 -6.08 -15.85
C LEU A 462 -22.06 -6.98 -16.54
N GLY A 463 -23.32 -6.88 -16.12
CA GLY A 463 -24.44 -7.66 -16.66
C GLY A 463 -24.47 -9.15 -16.29
N LYS A 464 -23.48 -9.67 -15.56
CA LYS A 464 -23.51 -11.04 -15.03
C LYS A 464 -24.32 -11.11 -13.74
N PRO A 465 -25.21 -12.11 -13.58
CA PRO A 465 -25.83 -12.36 -12.29
C PRO A 465 -24.73 -12.81 -11.31
N GLN A 466 -24.34 -11.93 -10.40
CA GLN A 466 -23.41 -12.30 -9.34
C GLN A 466 -24.11 -13.36 -8.48
N GLY A 467 -23.48 -14.53 -8.31
CA GLY A 467 -24.06 -15.75 -7.71
C GLY A 467 -24.33 -15.67 -6.21
N TYR A 468 -24.78 -14.50 -5.71
CA TYR A 468 -25.19 -14.28 -4.34
C TYR A 468 -26.71 -14.46 -4.20
N SER A 469 -27.14 -14.82 -3.00
CA SER A 469 -28.56 -15.08 -2.68
C SER A 469 -29.47 -13.92 -3.10
N SER A 470 -30.72 -14.25 -3.46
CA SER A 470 -31.71 -13.32 -4.00
C SER A 470 -32.06 -12.12 -3.10
N LEU A 471 -31.67 -12.15 -1.83
CA LEU A 471 -31.97 -11.10 -0.84
C LEU A 471 -30.90 -9.99 -0.77
N ASN A 472 -29.65 -10.25 -1.20
CA ASN A 472 -28.55 -9.26 -1.13
C ASN A 472 -28.04 -8.81 -2.52
N SER A 473 -28.58 -9.36 -3.62
CA SER A 473 -28.02 -9.19 -4.96
C SER A 473 -28.24 -7.79 -5.55
N GLU A 474 -29.36 -7.11 -5.26
CA GLU A 474 -29.65 -5.79 -5.81
C GLU A 474 -28.72 -4.71 -5.27
N GLU A 475 -28.52 -4.65 -3.95
CA GLU A 475 -27.63 -3.67 -3.30
C GLU A 475 -26.17 -3.83 -3.76
N LEU A 476 -25.69 -5.08 -3.84
CA LEU A 476 -24.35 -5.41 -4.36
C LEU A 476 -24.21 -5.06 -5.85
N SER A 477 -25.23 -5.31 -6.66
CA SER A 477 -25.22 -4.94 -8.08
C SER A 477 -25.11 -3.42 -8.27
N HIS A 478 -25.84 -2.64 -7.47
CA HIS A 478 -25.78 -1.18 -7.49
C HIS A 478 -24.44 -0.65 -6.96
N ALA A 479 -23.88 -1.28 -5.91
CA ALA A 479 -22.55 -0.95 -5.40
C ALA A 479 -21.47 -1.17 -6.45
N TYR A 480 -21.53 -2.29 -7.20
CA TYR A 480 -20.58 -2.58 -8.28
C TYR A 480 -20.63 -1.50 -9.37
N VAL A 481 -21.83 -1.12 -9.84
CA VAL A 481 -22.02 -0.08 -10.85
C VAL A 481 -21.51 1.29 -10.37
N ARG A 482 -21.67 1.61 -9.07
CA ARG A 482 -21.13 2.83 -8.45
C ARG A 482 -19.61 2.83 -8.32
N ALA A 483 -18.96 1.66 -8.27
CA ALA A 483 -17.51 1.54 -8.19
C ALA A 483 -16.82 1.69 -9.56
N VAL A 484 -17.51 1.40 -10.67
CA VAL A 484 -16.96 1.47 -12.04
C VAL A 484 -16.21 2.78 -12.34
N PRO A 485 -16.71 4.00 -12.00
CA PRO A 485 -15.98 5.25 -12.25
C PRO A 485 -14.61 5.30 -11.56
N ILE A 486 -14.53 4.84 -10.31
CA ILE A 486 -13.29 4.79 -9.51
C ILE A 486 -12.30 3.83 -10.15
N LEU A 487 -12.78 2.69 -10.63
CA LEU A 487 -11.96 1.69 -11.28
C LEU A 487 -11.42 2.16 -12.64
N VAL A 488 -12.21 2.92 -13.40
CA VAL A 488 -11.72 3.58 -14.62
C VAL A 488 -10.67 4.63 -14.28
N MET A 489 -10.88 5.44 -13.24
CA MET A 489 -9.87 6.39 -12.74
C MET A 489 -8.57 5.68 -12.36
N TYR A 490 -8.66 4.51 -11.72
CA TYR A 490 -7.49 3.69 -11.42
C TYR A 490 -6.74 3.22 -12.67
N ALA A 491 -7.44 2.78 -13.71
CA ALA A 491 -6.81 2.40 -14.98
C ALA A 491 -6.15 3.60 -15.69
N VAL A 492 -6.78 4.78 -15.63
CA VAL A 492 -6.21 6.04 -16.13
C VAL A 492 -4.95 6.41 -15.35
N TYR A 493 -4.98 6.28 -14.03
CA TYR A 493 -3.84 6.50 -13.15
C TYR A 493 -2.68 5.55 -13.48
N SER A 494 -2.94 4.24 -13.64
CA SER A 494 -1.93 3.27 -14.06
C SER A 494 -1.30 3.60 -15.42
N TRP A 495 -2.10 4.07 -16.39
CA TRP A 495 -1.58 4.51 -17.69
C TRP A 495 -0.75 5.80 -17.58
N ARG A 496 -1.21 6.76 -16.78
CA ARG A 496 -0.56 8.06 -16.54
C ARG A 496 0.82 7.88 -15.94
N ILE A 497 0.97 6.92 -15.01
CA ILE A 497 2.25 6.52 -14.42
C ILE A 497 3.26 6.06 -15.49
N GLN A 498 2.79 5.35 -16.53
CA GLN A 498 3.65 4.85 -17.62
C GLN A 498 3.88 5.87 -18.74
N ASN A 499 3.17 7.01 -18.73
CA ASN A 499 3.13 7.99 -19.82
C ASN A 499 3.11 9.43 -19.28
N LEU A 500 4.10 9.77 -18.48
CA LEU A 500 4.17 11.02 -17.69
C LEU A 500 4.15 12.30 -18.54
N ASP A 501 4.72 12.25 -19.75
CA ASP A 501 4.85 13.42 -20.63
C ASP A 501 3.60 13.66 -21.49
N LYS A 502 2.63 12.73 -21.46
CA LYS A 502 1.46 12.75 -22.34
C LYS A 502 0.24 13.28 -21.61
N ASN A 503 -0.55 14.09 -22.32
CA ASN A 503 -1.86 14.54 -21.84
C ASN A 503 -2.75 13.33 -21.50
N LEU A 504 -3.49 13.41 -20.39
CA LEU A 504 -4.40 12.36 -19.92
C LEU A 504 -5.43 11.93 -21.00
N HIS A 505 -5.86 12.83 -21.89
CA HIS A 505 -6.75 12.46 -23.01
C HIS A 505 -6.13 11.44 -23.98
N ALA A 506 -4.80 11.37 -24.09
CA ALA A 506 -4.15 10.36 -24.91
C ALA A 506 -4.29 8.93 -24.35
N CYS A 507 -4.72 8.78 -23.09
CA CYS A 507 -5.01 7.48 -22.49
C CYS A 507 -6.28 6.84 -23.07
N ILE A 508 -7.22 7.64 -23.61
CA ILE A 508 -8.55 7.17 -24.00
C ILE A 508 -8.43 6.03 -25.01
N SER A 509 -7.69 6.23 -26.11
CA SER A 509 -7.50 5.22 -27.14
C SER A 509 -6.67 4.02 -26.65
N ALA A 510 -5.66 4.26 -25.80
CA ALA A 510 -4.83 3.18 -25.27
C ALA A 510 -5.66 2.23 -24.40
N ILE A 511 -6.48 2.77 -23.51
CA ILE A 511 -7.31 2.02 -22.58
C ILE A 511 -8.48 1.32 -23.29
N THR A 512 -9.09 1.94 -24.30
CA THR A 512 -10.26 1.36 -24.99
C THR A 512 -9.87 0.36 -26.08
N SER A 513 -8.63 0.40 -26.59
CA SER A 513 -8.17 -0.51 -27.65
C SER A 513 -8.09 -1.98 -27.24
N SER A 514 -7.90 -2.28 -25.95
CA SER A 514 -7.76 -3.65 -25.43
C SER A 514 -9.07 -4.28 -24.94
N LEU A 515 -10.22 -3.65 -25.20
CA LEU A 515 -11.52 -4.12 -24.73
C LEU A 515 -11.97 -5.36 -25.51
N SER A 516 -12.35 -6.42 -24.81
CA SER A 516 -12.94 -7.61 -25.42
C SER A 516 -14.16 -8.08 -24.63
N MET A 517 -15.24 -8.35 -25.36
CA MET A 517 -16.45 -8.92 -24.76
C MET A 517 -16.23 -10.42 -24.56
N GLY A 518 -16.29 -10.88 -23.31
CA GLY A 518 -16.11 -12.30 -22.99
C GLY A 518 -17.25 -13.16 -23.53
N GLU A 519 -18.46 -12.92 -23.04
CA GLU A 519 -19.67 -13.64 -23.48
C GLU A 519 -20.47 -12.79 -24.48
N LYS A 520 -20.64 -13.30 -25.70
CA LYS A 520 -21.29 -12.59 -26.81
C LYS A 520 -22.77 -12.94 -26.91
N SER A 521 -23.58 -12.53 -25.94
CA SER A 521 -25.04 -12.64 -26.02
C SER A 521 -25.72 -11.26 -26.00
N ILE A 522 -26.88 -11.15 -26.67
CA ILE A 522 -27.62 -9.89 -26.78
C ILE A 522 -28.08 -9.40 -25.40
N GLN A 523 -28.57 -10.30 -24.54
CA GLN A 523 -29.04 -10.00 -23.18
C GLN A 523 -27.92 -9.45 -22.30
N ILE A 524 -26.74 -10.07 -22.32
CA ILE A 524 -25.60 -9.60 -21.53
C ILE A 524 -25.12 -8.25 -22.07
N ALA A 525 -25.01 -8.09 -23.40
CA ALA A 525 -24.64 -6.81 -24.01
C ALA A 525 -25.60 -5.68 -23.60
N ASN A 526 -26.91 -5.93 -23.65
CA ASN A 526 -27.95 -4.97 -23.25
C ASN A 526 -27.84 -4.61 -21.76
N ARG A 527 -27.63 -5.60 -20.88
CA ARG A 527 -27.44 -5.37 -19.44
C ARG A 527 -26.19 -4.55 -19.15
N MET A 528 -25.04 -4.93 -19.73
CA MET A 528 -23.79 -4.19 -19.63
C MET A 528 -23.95 -2.74 -20.08
N LEU A 529 -24.67 -2.53 -21.18
CA LEU A 529 -24.90 -1.20 -21.73
C LEU A 529 -25.77 -0.34 -20.81
N ASN A 530 -26.78 -0.92 -20.17
CA ASN A 530 -27.60 -0.24 -19.18
C ASN A 530 -26.82 0.10 -17.90
N GLU A 531 -26.02 -0.85 -17.38
CA GLU A 531 -25.15 -0.61 -16.24
C GLU A 531 -24.09 0.47 -16.53
N LEU A 532 -23.51 0.48 -17.74
CA LEU A 532 -22.57 1.52 -18.16
C LEU A 532 -23.23 2.89 -18.29
N LYS A 533 -24.50 2.98 -18.71
CA LYS A 533 -25.24 4.25 -18.70
C LYS A 533 -25.38 4.79 -17.28
N LEU A 534 -25.69 3.92 -16.31
CA LEU A 534 -25.75 4.27 -14.90
C LEU A 534 -24.37 4.65 -14.33
N ALA A 535 -23.32 3.89 -14.64
CA ALA A 535 -21.95 4.23 -14.26
C ALA A 535 -21.51 5.59 -14.83
N THR A 536 -21.88 5.89 -16.08
CA THR A 536 -21.60 7.19 -16.71
C THR A 536 -22.36 8.32 -16.02
N TYR A 537 -23.59 8.07 -15.56
CA TYR A 537 -24.33 9.04 -14.76
C TYR A 537 -23.60 9.34 -13.43
N TYR A 538 -23.14 8.32 -12.72
CA TYR A 538 -22.36 8.50 -11.49
C TYR A 538 -21.03 9.23 -11.72
N ALA A 539 -20.33 8.90 -12.81
CA ALA A 539 -19.06 9.54 -13.19
C ALA A 539 -19.18 11.05 -13.47
N LYS A 540 -20.38 11.58 -13.74
CA LYS A 540 -20.59 13.04 -13.89
C LYS A 540 -20.43 13.79 -12.57
N SER A 541 -20.60 13.11 -11.44
CA SER A 541 -20.43 13.72 -10.13
C SER A 541 -18.94 13.94 -9.86
N PRO A 542 -18.49 15.17 -9.56
CA PRO A 542 -17.10 15.45 -9.24
C PRO A 542 -16.65 14.76 -7.95
N VAL A 543 -17.58 14.29 -7.11
CA VAL A 543 -17.31 13.61 -5.84
C VAL A 543 -16.37 12.41 -6.04
N TYR A 544 -16.51 11.67 -7.14
CA TYR A 544 -15.66 10.51 -7.44
C TYR A 544 -14.22 10.92 -7.75
N ALA A 545 -14.04 11.90 -8.63
CA ALA A 545 -12.71 12.41 -8.98
C ALA A 545 -12.06 13.05 -7.75
N LYS A 546 -12.81 13.84 -7.00
CA LYS A 546 -12.36 14.46 -5.75
C LYS A 546 -11.93 13.42 -4.72
N ALA A 547 -12.74 12.40 -4.44
CA ALA A 547 -12.41 11.35 -3.48
C ALA A 547 -11.18 10.54 -3.92
N PHE A 548 -11.11 10.16 -5.20
CA PHE A 548 -9.99 9.42 -5.77
C PHE A 548 -8.70 10.26 -5.76
N CYS A 549 -8.74 11.47 -6.28
CA CYS A 549 -7.60 12.38 -6.30
C CYS A 549 -7.18 12.81 -4.89
N ASN A 550 -8.09 12.90 -3.92
CA ASN A 550 -7.73 13.11 -2.51
C ASN A 550 -7.02 11.88 -1.91
N HIS A 551 -7.46 10.66 -2.27
CA HIS A 551 -6.84 9.42 -1.78
C HIS A 551 -5.41 9.26 -2.30
N PHE A 552 -5.16 9.58 -3.57
CA PHE A 552 -3.84 9.57 -4.19
C PHE A 552 -3.09 10.92 -4.11
N ASP A 553 -3.67 11.91 -3.41
CA ASP A 553 -3.18 13.28 -3.22
C ASP A 553 -2.78 14.06 -4.50
N ILE A 554 -3.43 13.74 -5.63
CA ILE A 554 -3.28 14.37 -6.96
C ILE A 554 -4.39 15.40 -7.24
N LYS A 555 -4.73 16.25 -6.24
CA LYS A 555 -5.86 17.18 -6.32
C LYS A 555 -5.79 18.16 -7.50
N HIS A 556 -4.58 18.47 -7.97
CA HIS A 556 -4.37 19.36 -9.12
C HIS A 556 -4.85 18.74 -10.44
N GLU A 557 -4.92 17.42 -10.56
CA GLU A 557 -5.43 16.72 -11.76
C GLU A 557 -6.92 16.33 -11.64
N GLU A 558 -7.65 16.77 -10.60
CA GLU A 558 -9.07 16.41 -10.37
C GLU A 558 -9.95 16.73 -11.60
N ALA A 559 -9.76 17.90 -12.20
CA ALA A 559 -10.49 18.32 -13.39
C ALA A 559 -10.18 17.42 -14.60
N ASP A 560 -8.91 17.05 -14.77
CA ASP A 560 -8.46 16.24 -15.90
C ASP A 560 -8.95 14.79 -15.77
N PHE A 561 -8.85 14.18 -14.58
CA PHE A 561 -9.42 12.85 -14.31
C PHE A 561 -10.93 12.82 -14.54
N ASN A 562 -11.66 13.83 -14.04
CA ASN A 562 -13.09 13.94 -14.26
C ASN A 562 -13.43 14.09 -15.77
N SER A 563 -12.61 14.84 -16.50
CA SER A 563 -12.81 15.08 -17.95
C SER A 563 -12.54 13.86 -18.83
N VAL A 564 -11.71 12.90 -18.38
CA VAL A 564 -11.23 11.75 -19.17
C VAL A 564 -12.05 10.48 -18.92
N VAL A 565 -12.55 10.28 -17.71
CA VAL A 565 -13.33 9.08 -17.34
C VAL A 565 -14.63 8.96 -18.16
N ILE A 566 -15.34 10.08 -18.35
CA ILE A 566 -16.60 10.09 -19.12
C ILE A 566 -16.38 9.70 -20.59
N PRO A 567 -15.40 10.28 -21.32
CA PRO A 567 -15.03 9.81 -22.66
C PRO A 567 -14.71 8.32 -22.75
N ILE A 568 -13.96 7.76 -21.79
CA ILE A 568 -13.64 6.32 -21.78
C ILE A 568 -14.91 5.48 -21.67
N LEU A 569 -15.80 5.82 -20.73
CA LEU A 569 -17.09 5.13 -20.57
C LEU A 569 -17.96 5.22 -21.83
N ARG A 570 -17.96 6.37 -22.53
CA ARG A 570 -18.68 6.55 -23.79
C ARG A 570 -18.10 5.71 -24.93
N GLU A 571 -16.78 5.62 -25.04
CA GLU A 571 -16.15 4.76 -26.04
C GLU A 571 -16.44 3.28 -25.78
N ILE A 572 -16.47 2.84 -24.50
CA ILE A 572 -16.91 1.48 -24.15
C ILE A 572 -18.37 1.26 -24.58
N GLN A 573 -19.28 2.22 -24.33
CA GLN A 573 -20.67 2.12 -24.78
C GLN A 573 -20.78 2.04 -26.31
N LYS A 574 -19.98 2.82 -27.05
CA LYS A 574 -19.95 2.80 -28.51
C LYS A 574 -19.46 1.45 -29.03
N TYR A 575 -18.39 0.92 -28.44
CA TYR A 575 -17.89 -0.42 -28.75
C TYR A 575 -18.96 -1.50 -28.51
N LEU A 576 -19.64 -1.47 -27.37
CA LEU A 576 -20.71 -2.43 -27.06
C LEU A 576 -21.92 -2.29 -27.99
N ASN A 577 -22.33 -1.07 -28.35
CA ASN A 577 -23.38 -0.87 -29.34
C ASN A 577 -23.01 -1.48 -30.70
N ASN A 578 -21.77 -1.29 -31.15
CA ASN A 578 -21.28 -1.88 -32.40
C ASN A 578 -21.28 -3.41 -32.33
N GLN A 579 -20.77 -3.98 -31.24
CA GLN A 579 -20.81 -5.42 -31.00
C GLN A 579 -22.25 -5.95 -30.96
N LEU A 580 -23.19 -5.22 -30.37
CA LEU A 580 -24.60 -5.62 -30.31
C LEU A 580 -25.23 -5.64 -31.71
N ILE A 581 -24.90 -4.66 -32.56
CA ILE A 581 -25.33 -4.65 -33.97
C ILE A 581 -24.74 -5.87 -34.72
N GLU A 582 -23.47 -6.20 -34.50
CA GLU A 582 -22.83 -7.36 -35.11
C GLU A 582 -23.44 -8.68 -34.62
N ILE A 583 -23.58 -8.87 -33.31
CA ILE A 583 -24.18 -10.08 -32.70
C ILE A 583 -25.60 -10.25 -33.24
N ARG A 584 -26.40 -9.17 -33.28
CA ARG A 584 -27.73 -9.21 -33.88
C ARG A 584 -27.62 -9.70 -35.31
N LYS A 585 -26.79 -9.09 -36.19
CA LYS A 585 -26.68 -9.51 -37.60
C LYS A 585 -26.21 -10.96 -37.78
N SER A 586 -25.25 -11.42 -36.99
CA SER A 586 -24.62 -12.74 -37.18
C SER A 586 -25.38 -13.89 -36.54
N GLN A 587 -26.19 -13.65 -35.50
CA GLN A 587 -26.87 -14.71 -34.78
C GLN A 587 -27.98 -15.32 -35.66
N PRO A 588 -28.00 -16.64 -35.88
CA PRO A 588 -29.08 -17.29 -36.61
C PRO A 588 -30.39 -17.19 -35.84
N LEU A 589 -31.51 -17.20 -36.57
CA LEU A 589 -32.84 -17.20 -35.96
C LEU A 589 -33.04 -18.48 -35.12
N SER A 590 -33.57 -18.31 -33.92
CA SER A 590 -33.85 -19.38 -32.96
C SER A 590 -34.85 -20.39 -33.50
N LYS A 591 -34.47 -21.67 -33.49
CA LYS A 591 -35.38 -22.76 -33.82
C LYS A 591 -36.49 -22.90 -32.79
N ALA A 592 -36.19 -22.72 -31.51
CA ALA A 592 -37.16 -22.85 -30.43
C ALA A 592 -38.23 -21.75 -30.48
N ILE A 593 -37.83 -20.50 -30.74
CA ILE A 593 -38.79 -19.38 -30.87
C ILE A 593 -39.63 -19.52 -32.14
N LYS A 594 -39.03 -19.94 -33.26
CA LYS A 594 -39.80 -20.27 -34.48
C LYS A 594 -40.84 -21.36 -34.19
N GLN A 595 -40.45 -22.41 -33.48
CA GLN A 595 -41.37 -23.49 -33.12
C GLN A 595 -42.49 -23.00 -32.19
N SER A 596 -42.16 -22.19 -31.18
CA SER A 596 -43.16 -21.58 -30.30
C SER A 596 -44.14 -20.68 -31.07
N TYR A 597 -43.66 -19.95 -32.08
CA TYR A 597 -44.50 -19.15 -32.97
C TYR A 597 -45.43 -20.03 -33.81
N ILE A 598 -44.91 -21.11 -34.39
CA ILE A 598 -45.69 -22.11 -35.14
C ILE A 598 -46.74 -22.76 -34.23
N ASP A 599 -46.35 -23.22 -33.04
CA ASP A 599 -47.24 -23.87 -32.07
C ASP A 599 -48.36 -22.94 -31.60
N GLY A 600 -48.07 -21.64 -31.47
CA GLY A 600 -49.06 -20.61 -31.17
C GLY A 600 -50.07 -20.40 -32.31
N ILE A 601 -49.64 -20.44 -33.57
CA ILE A 601 -50.54 -20.37 -34.74
C ILE A 601 -51.38 -21.63 -34.88
N LEU A 602 -50.77 -22.80 -34.67
CA LEU A 602 -51.43 -24.10 -34.67
C LEU A 602 -52.29 -24.32 -33.42
N MET A 603 -52.35 -23.36 -32.49
CA MET A 603 -53.18 -23.43 -31.28
C MET A 603 -53.00 -24.76 -30.51
N LYS A 604 -51.77 -25.29 -30.49
CA LYS A 604 -51.48 -26.59 -29.86
C LYS A 604 -51.88 -26.58 -28.38
N GLY A 605 -52.61 -27.61 -27.95
CA GLY A 605 -53.12 -27.73 -26.58
C GLY A 605 -54.43 -26.98 -26.32
N GLN A 606 -55.05 -26.36 -27.33
CA GLN A 606 -56.43 -25.86 -27.25
C GLN A 606 -57.42 -26.91 -27.77
N ASP A 607 -58.64 -26.90 -27.23
CA ASP A 607 -59.73 -27.77 -27.68
C ASP A 607 -60.33 -27.23 -29.00
N LEU A 608 -59.71 -27.62 -30.12
CA LEU A 608 -60.10 -27.18 -31.45
C LEU A 608 -61.47 -27.72 -31.87
N ALA A 609 -61.87 -28.90 -31.39
CA ALA A 609 -63.15 -29.51 -31.74
C ALA A 609 -64.32 -28.67 -31.20
N ASN A 610 -64.21 -28.15 -29.98
CA ASN A 610 -65.23 -27.25 -29.42
C ASN A 610 -65.20 -25.85 -30.05
N LYS A 611 -64.01 -25.35 -30.41
CA LYS A 611 -63.86 -23.99 -30.96
C LYS A 611 -64.22 -23.89 -32.44
N PHE A 612 -63.92 -24.93 -33.23
CA PHE A 612 -64.10 -25.01 -34.67
C PHE A 612 -64.84 -26.30 -35.05
N PRO A 613 -66.12 -26.44 -34.69
CA PRO A 613 -66.83 -27.72 -34.74
C PRO A 613 -67.00 -28.31 -36.15
N LEU A 614 -67.02 -27.48 -37.20
CA LEU A 614 -67.07 -27.96 -38.59
C LEU A 614 -65.76 -28.62 -39.05
N PHE A 615 -64.65 -28.40 -38.32
CA PHE A 615 -63.38 -29.05 -38.59
C PHE A 615 -63.13 -30.23 -37.64
N SER A 616 -64.10 -30.61 -36.81
CA SER A 616 -63.96 -31.72 -35.85
C SER A 616 -63.43 -33.01 -36.48
N PHE A 617 -63.87 -33.31 -37.71
CA PHE A 617 -63.36 -34.39 -38.53
C PHE A 617 -62.94 -33.89 -39.91
N VAL A 618 -61.75 -34.27 -40.35
CA VAL A 618 -61.18 -33.89 -41.64
C VAL A 618 -60.76 -35.14 -42.41
N SER A 619 -60.79 -35.03 -43.74
CA SER A 619 -60.23 -36.05 -44.63
C SER A 619 -58.79 -35.71 -45.00
N LEU A 620 -57.98 -36.70 -45.36
CA LEU A 620 -56.56 -36.48 -45.69
C LEU A 620 -56.29 -36.70 -47.18
N SER A 621 -55.52 -35.81 -47.79
CA SER A 621 -55.00 -35.91 -49.17
C SER A 621 -53.47 -35.93 -49.20
N LYS A 622 -52.90 -36.79 -50.06
CA LYS A 622 -51.46 -36.82 -50.35
C LYS A 622 -51.02 -35.76 -51.34
N ASP A 623 -51.94 -35.24 -52.14
CA ASP A 623 -51.63 -34.27 -53.18
C ASP A 623 -51.96 -32.87 -52.69
N LYS A 624 -51.02 -31.94 -52.91
CA LYS A 624 -51.23 -30.52 -52.63
C LYS A 624 -52.17 -29.92 -53.67
N GLN A 625 -53.17 -29.18 -53.20
CA GLN A 625 -53.98 -28.29 -54.02
C GLN A 625 -53.59 -26.83 -53.72
N GLU A 626 -54.28 -25.88 -54.35
CA GLU A 626 -54.02 -24.45 -54.14
C GLU A 626 -54.28 -24.07 -52.67
N PRO A 627 -53.27 -23.58 -51.93
CA PRO A 627 -53.42 -23.24 -50.52
C PRO A 627 -54.20 -21.95 -50.32
N PHE A 628 -54.83 -21.81 -49.16
CA PHE A 628 -55.26 -20.52 -48.66
C PHE A 628 -54.03 -19.66 -48.34
N LYS A 629 -53.81 -18.62 -49.16
CA LYS A 629 -52.73 -17.65 -48.94
C LYS A 629 -53.13 -16.69 -47.84
N LEU A 630 -52.49 -16.82 -46.69
CA LEU A 630 -52.70 -15.93 -45.56
C LEU A 630 -51.83 -14.67 -45.71
N PRO A 631 -52.25 -13.52 -45.15
CA PRO A 631 -51.44 -12.31 -45.18
C PRO A 631 -50.06 -12.56 -44.56
N SER A 632 -49.03 -12.07 -45.24
CA SER A 632 -47.65 -12.12 -44.75
C SER A 632 -47.44 -11.05 -43.68
N TYR A 633 -46.78 -11.41 -42.58
CA TYR A 633 -46.46 -10.46 -41.51
C TYR A 633 -44.95 -10.29 -41.38
N SER A 634 -44.51 -9.03 -41.33
CA SER A 634 -43.11 -8.68 -41.06
C SER A 634 -42.93 -8.32 -39.59
N TYR A 635 -41.90 -8.89 -38.98
CA TYR A 635 -41.51 -8.59 -37.61
C TYR A 635 -40.06 -8.14 -37.55
N GLY A 636 -39.72 -7.32 -36.55
CA GLY A 636 -38.33 -7.03 -36.23
C GLY A 636 -37.58 -8.33 -35.93
N ARG A 637 -36.40 -8.50 -36.52
CA ARG A 637 -35.60 -9.72 -36.43
C ARG A 637 -35.28 -10.14 -34.99
N GLU A 638 -35.16 -9.17 -34.08
CA GLU A 638 -34.94 -9.40 -32.65
C GLU A 638 -36.01 -10.30 -32.00
N ARG A 639 -37.23 -10.36 -32.54
CA ARG A 639 -38.29 -11.25 -32.08
C ARG A 639 -37.93 -12.73 -32.16
N PHE A 640 -37.07 -13.10 -33.11
CA PHE A 640 -36.72 -14.49 -33.41
C PHE A 640 -35.28 -14.82 -33.00
N LEU A 641 -34.63 -14.01 -32.15
CA LEU A 641 -33.29 -14.27 -31.64
C LEU A 641 -33.33 -14.78 -30.20
N ASP A 642 -32.45 -15.73 -29.88
CA ASP A 642 -32.27 -16.24 -28.52
C ASP A 642 -31.55 -15.21 -27.64
N ASN A 643 -31.80 -15.30 -26.33
CA ASN A 643 -31.12 -14.50 -25.30
C ASN A 643 -31.18 -12.99 -25.58
N THR A 644 -32.35 -12.48 -25.96
CA THR A 644 -32.59 -11.02 -26.11
C THR A 644 -33.03 -10.37 -24.79
N GLY A 645 -33.53 -11.18 -23.84
CA GLY A 645 -34.06 -10.71 -22.56
C GLY A 645 -35.46 -10.08 -22.66
N VAL A 646 -36.09 -10.13 -23.84
CA VAL A 646 -37.43 -9.61 -24.09
C VAL A 646 -38.33 -10.77 -24.53
N GLY A 647 -39.39 -11.02 -23.76
CA GLY A 647 -40.44 -11.97 -24.15
C GLY A 647 -41.40 -11.32 -25.13
N TYR A 648 -41.49 -11.85 -26.34
CA TYR A 648 -42.48 -11.40 -27.31
C TYR A 648 -43.73 -12.28 -27.18
N GLY A 649 -44.83 -11.69 -26.73
CA GLY A 649 -46.12 -12.37 -26.76
C GLY A 649 -46.50 -12.71 -28.19
N THR A 650 -46.81 -13.98 -28.46
CA THR A 650 -47.44 -14.39 -29.71
C THR A 650 -48.93 -14.09 -29.60
N SER A 651 -49.36 -12.95 -30.15
CA SER A 651 -50.77 -12.80 -30.52
C SER A 651 -51.04 -13.89 -31.54
N SER A 652 -51.84 -14.89 -31.18
CA SER A 652 -52.37 -15.85 -32.15
C SER A 652 -53.22 -15.06 -33.12
N TYR A 653 -52.61 -14.65 -34.23
CA TYR A 653 -53.36 -14.16 -35.37
C TYR A 653 -54.38 -15.23 -35.69
N ARG A 654 -55.65 -14.81 -35.82
CA ARG A 654 -56.84 -15.63 -35.97
C ARG A 654 -56.86 -16.36 -37.33
N PHE A 655 -55.75 -17.01 -37.71
CA PHE A 655 -55.56 -17.65 -39.01
C PHE A 655 -56.50 -18.83 -39.19
N ILE A 656 -56.52 -19.76 -38.21
CA ILE A 656 -57.44 -20.90 -38.23
C ILE A 656 -58.89 -20.40 -38.18
N GLU A 657 -59.19 -19.40 -37.35
CA GLU A 657 -60.52 -18.79 -37.27
C GLU A 657 -60.93 -18.12 -38.58
N SER A 658 -60.02 -17.45 -39.30
CA SER A 658 -60.27 -16.84 -40.61
C SER A 658 -60.54 -17.89 -41.69
N ILE A 659 -59.76 -18.98 -41.73
CA ILE A 659 -59.98 -20.10 -42.66
C ILE A 659 -61.32 -20.76 -42.34
N TYR A 660 -61.57 -21.06 -41.07
CA TYR A 660 -62.82 -21.60 -40.59
C TYR A 660 -64.02 -20.75 -40.98
N ASN A 661 -63.95 -19.45 -40.74
CA ASN A 661 -65.00 -18.51 -41.08
C ASN A 661 -65.28 -18.50 -42.59
N THR A 662 -64.23 -18.49 -43.41
CA THR A 662 -64.36 -18.52 -44.88
C THR A 662 -65.05 -19.80 -45.37
N ILE A 663 -64.63 -20.95 -44.84
CA ILE A 663 -65.22 -22.25 -45.19
C ILE A 663 -66.67 -22.36 -44.69
N ALA A 664 -66.94 -21.91 -43.46
CA ALA A 664 -68.29 -21.91 -42.89
C ALA A 664 -69.26 -21.03 -43.70
N LEU A 665 -68.86 -19.83 -44.11
CA LEU A 665 -69.66 -18.96 -44.98
C LEU A 665 -69.90 -19.63 -46.34
N THR A 666 -68.89 -20.31 -46.90
CA THR A 666 -69.02 -21.06 -48.16
C THR A 666 -70.03 -22.20 -48.03
N ILE A 667 -70.00 -22.95 -46.92
CA ILE A 667 -70.96 -24.02 -46.63
C ILE A 667 -72.38 -23.47 -46.52
N ILE A 668 -72.59 -22.40 -45.74
CA ILE A 668 -73.91 -21.76 -45.59
C ILE A 668 -74.43 -21.31 -46.95
N THR A 669 -73.58 -20.69 -47.77
CA THR A 669 -73.99 -20.17 -49.07
C THR A 669 -74.30 -21.26 -50.09
N GLN A 670 -73.52 -22.35 -50.14
CA GLN A 670 -73.64 -23.39 -51.17
C GLN A 670 -74.57 -24.55 -50.79
N LYS A 671 -74.64 -24.88 -49.50
CA LYS A 671 -75.36 -26.05 -48.96
C LYS A 671 -76.36 -25.69 -47.86
N GLY A 672 -76.48 -24.41 -47.51
CA GLY A 672 -77.44 -23.95 -46.51
C GLY A 672 -78.85 -23.85 -47.06
N SER A 673 -79.81 -23.85 -46.13
CA SER A 673 -81.23 -23.63 -46.38
C SER A 673 -81.62 -22.20 -46.02
N SER A 674 -82.72 -21.70 -46.60
CA SER A 674 -83.25 -20.36 -46.31
C SER A 674 -83.66 -20.24 -44.85
N LEU A 675 -83.36 -19.13 -44.18
CA LEU A 675 -83.80 -18.86 -42.79
C LEU A 675 -85.31 -19.03 -42.56
N SER A 676 -86.13 -18.84 -43.60
CA SER A 676 -87.58 -19.04 -43.54
C SER A 676 -87.99 -20.49 -43.27
N GLU A 677 -87.10 -21.45 -43.54
CA GLU A 677 -87.32 -22.90 -43.38
C GLU A 677 -86.80 -23.43 -42.04
N LEU A 678 -86.31 -22.56 -41.15
CA LEU A 678 -85.76 -22.97 -39.86
C LEU A 678 -86.86 -23.14 -38.79
N GLU A 679 -87.18 -24.40 -38.48
CA GLU A 679 -88.04 -24.78 -37.36
C GLU A 679 -87.19 -25.44 -36.25
N PHE A 680 -87.31 -24.96 -35.00
CA PHE A 680 -86.49 -25.49 -33.89
C PHE A 680 -86.89 -26.91 -33.47
N GLU A 681 -88.12 -27.33 -33.78
CA GLU A 681 -88.64 -28.67 -33.47
C GLU A 681 -87.94 -29.77 -34.29
N ASP A 682 -87.37 -29.41 -35.45
CA ASP A 682 -86.64 -30.32 -36.35
C ASP A 682 -85.17 -30.53 -35.92
N LEU A 683 -84.70 -29.82 -34.89
CA LEU A 683 -83.31 -29.91 -34.42
C LEU A 683 -83.16 -30.97 -33.31
N GLU A 684 -82.50 -32.09 -33.65
CA GLU A 684 -82.11 -33.10 -32.67
C GLU A 684 -80.92 -32.66 -31.79
N HIS A 685 -80.67 -33.37 -30.69
CA HIS A 685 -79.58 -33.06 -29.74
C HIS A 685 -78.16 -33.13 -30.35
N ASN A 686 -78.00 -33.80 -31.48
CA ASN A 686 -76.77 -33.95 -32.28
C ASN A 686 -76.65 -32.90 -33.40
N HIS A 687 -77.69 -32.13 -33.68
CA HIS A 687 -77.65 -31.06 -34.67
C HIS A 687 -76.94 -29.83 -34.08
N LEU A 688 -75.98 -29.30 -34.84
CA LEU A 688 -75.33 -28.02 -34.61
C LEU A 688 -75.79 -27.04 -35.68
N LEU A 689 -76.52 -26.01 -35.26
CA LEU A 689 -76.94 -24.94 -36.15
C LEU A 689 -75.76 -23.99 -36.42
N VAL A 690 -75.39 -23.82 -37.69
CA VAL A 690 -74.35 -22.88 -38.13
C VAL A 690 -74.96 -21.78 -38.99
N MET A 691 -74.79 -20.54 -38.57
CA MET A 691 -75.25 -19.35 -39.29
C MET A 691 -74.44 -18.12 -38.89
N THR A 692 -74.63 -17.00 -39.58
CA THR A 692 -73.91 -15.78 -39.20
C THR A 692 -74.44 -15.18 -37.90
N HIS A 693 -73.60 -14.41 -37.21
CA HIS A 693 -74.01 -13.70 -36.00
C HIS A 693 -75.19 -12.74 -36.25
N ASN A 694 -75.18 -12.05 -37.40
CA ASN A 694 -76.23 -11.11 -37.78
C ASN A 694 -77.55 -11.84 -38.09
N ASP A 695 -77.49 -12.97 -38.79
CA ASP A 695 -78.67 -13.79 -39.07
C ASP A 695 -79.30 -14.33 -37.78
N TRP A 696 -78.48 -14.80 -36.84
CA TRP A 696 -78.98 -15.27 -35.54
C TRP A 696 -79.64 -14.16 -34.73
N GLN A 697 -79.00 -12.98 -34.66
CA GLN A 697 -79.58 -11.82 -33.97
C GLN A 697 -80.91 -11.39 -34.60
N ASN A 698 -80.97 -11.28 -35.92
CA ASN A 698 -82.18 -10.90 -36.65
C ASN A 698 -83.30 -11.92 -36.43
N PHE A 699 -83.00 -13.21 -36.58
CA PHE A 699 -83.97 -14.30 -36.46
C PHE A 699 -84.53 -14.48 -35.04
N THR A 700 -83.71 -14.22 -34.00
CA THR A 700 -84.12 -14.37 -32.59
C THR A 700 -84.70 -13.11 -31.97
N SER A 701 -84.55 -11.94 -32.62
CA SER A 701 -85.03 -10.65 -32.12
C SER A 701 -86.53 -10.60 -31.79
N SER A 702 -87.33 -11.47 -32.42
CA SER A 702 -88.77 -11.56 -32.26
C SER A 702 -89.28 -12.85 -31.59
N LYS A 703 -88.38 -13.70 -31.02
CA LYS A 703 -88.72 -15.01 -30.42
C LYS A 703 -88.46 -15.04 -28.91
N ASP A 704 -89.16 -15.91 -28.15
CA ASP A 704 -88.91 -16.08 -26.71
C ASP A 704 -87.59 -16.83 -26.50
N ILE A 705 -86.79 -16.40 -25.51
CA ILE A 705 -85.53 -17.04 -25.14
C ILE A 705 -85.71 -18.53 -24.84
N ASN A 706 -86.84 -18.94 -24.27
CA ASN A 706 -87.11 -20.34 -23.94
C ASN A 706 -87.19 -21.23 -25.20
N ASP A 707 -87.56 -20.67 -26.36
CA ASP A 707 -87.73 -21.42 -27.60
C ASP A 707 -86.39 -21.86 -28.21
N TYR A 708 -85.29 -21.19 -27.86
CA TYR A 708 -83.99 -21.42 -28.48
C TYR A 708 -82.83 -21.56 -27.48
N ARG A 709 -83.13 -21.64 -26.19
CA ARG A 709 -82.14 -21.73 -25.11
C ARG A 709 -81.23 -22.94 -25.26
N ASP A 710 -81.80 -24.09 -25.60
CA ASP A 710 -81.11 -25.37 -25.64
C ASP A 710 -80.60 -25.74 -27.05
N VAL A 711 -80.82 -24.86 -28.04
CA VAL A 711 -80.32 -25.05 -29.41
C VAL A 711 -78.80 -24.89 -29.43
N LYS A 712 -78.11 -25.99 -29.77
CA LYS A 712 -76.67 -25.96 -30.03
C LYS A 712 -76.40 -25.15 -31.29
N ARG A 713 -75.65 -24.06 -31.15
CA ARG A 713 -75.35 -23.14 -32.24
C ARG A 713 -73.87 -22.78 -32.31
N HIS A 714 -73.39 -22.57 -33.52
CA HIS A 714 -72.10 -21.98 -33.80
C HIS A 714 -72.28 -20.77 -34.72
N LEU A 715 -71.88 -19.59 -34.24
CA LEU A 715 -72.09 -18.34 -34.94
C LEU A 715 -70.80 -17.91 -35.64
N VAL A 716 -70.86 -17.75 -36.95
CA VAL A 716 -69.73 -17.28 -37.77
C VAL A 716 -69.82 -15.78 -38.00
N PHE A 717 -68.67 -15.14 -38.21
CA PHE A 717 -68.58 -13.71 -38.43
C PHE A 717 -68.82 -13.40 -39.91
N SER A 718 -69.73 -12.47 -40.21
CA SER A 718 -69.96 -11.97 -41.56
C SER A 718 -70.27 -10.48 -41.47
N ASP A 719 -69.83 -9.71 -42.46
CA ASP A 719 -70.13 -8.28 -42.53
C ASP A 719 -71.62 -8.05 -42.88
N GLU A 720 -72.23 -8.96 -43.65
CA GLU A 720 -73.64 -8.91 -44.06
C GLU A 720 -74.39 -10.21 -43.67
N PRO A 721 -75.71 -10.15 -43.40
CA PRO A 721 -76.54 -11.35 -43.22
C PRO A 721 -76.57 -12.17 -44.51
N LEU A 722 -76.52 -13.50 -44.39
CA LEU A 722 -76.61 -14.41 -45.54
C LEU A 722 -78.03 -14.89 -45.81
N ASP A 723 -78.97 -14.59 -44.90
CA ASP A 723 -80.36 -15.07 -44.93
C ASP A 723 -80.49 -16.61 -45.00
N ALA A 724 -79.45 -17.34 -44.59
CA ALA A 724 -79.37 -18.79 -44.71
C ALA A 724 -78.73 -19.44 -43.46
N PHE A 725 -79.02 -20.72 -43.25
CA PHE A 725 -78.45 -21.53 -42.17
C PHE A 725 -78.01 -22.90 -42.68
N TYR A 726 -77.07 -23.52 -41.96
CA TYR A 726 -76.64 -24.88 -42.21
C TYR A 726 -76.78 -25.72 -40.94
N VAL A 727 -77.39 -26.90 -41.04
CA VAL A 727 -77.47 -27.84 -39.93
C VAL A 727 -76.38 -28.89 -40.10
N TYR A 728 -75.44 -28.90 -39.17
CA TYR A 728 -74.37 -29.90 -39.13
C TYR A 728 -74.74 -31.02 -38.16
N ASP A 729 -74.95 -32.23 -38.66
CA ASP A 729 -75.15 -33.40 -37.80
C ASP A 729 -73.80 -33.92 -37.30
N THR A 730 -73.59 -33.83 -35.98
CA THR A 730 -72.35 -34.27 -35.33
C THR A 730 -72.21 -35.81 -35.23
N LYS A 731 -73.23 -36.60 -35.58
CA LYS A 731 -73.18 -38.08 -35.58
C LYS A 731 -72.90 -38.71 -36.94
N GLU A 732 -73.56 -38.25 -38.02
CA GLU A 732 -73.53 -38.95 -39.32
C GLU A 732 -72.73 -38.23 -40.43
N SER A 733 -72.30 -36.98 -40.23
CA SER A 733 -71.77 -36.17 -41.34
C SER A 733 -70.31 -36.52 -41.74
N PRO A 734 -69.99 -36.51 -43.06
CA PRO A 734 -68.64 -36.72 -43.58
C PRO A 734 -67.74 -35.50 -43.34
N ALA A 735 -66.42 -35.71 -43.37
CA ALA A 735 -65.46 -34.62 -43.32
C ALA A 735 -65.75 -33.56 -44.39
N LEU A 736 -66.04 -32.34 -43.94
CA LEU A 736 -66.35 -31.19 -44.81
C LEU A 736 -65.11 -30.52 -45.39
N VAL A 737 -63.93 -30.91 -44.91
CA VAL A 737 -62.65 -30.30 -45.25
C VAL A 737 -61.62 -31.39 -45.44
N THR A 738 -60.74 -31.17 -46.41
CA THR A 738 -59.60 -32.04 -46.70
C THR A 738 -58.31 -31.34 -46.29
N LEU A 739 -57.46 -31.99 -45.49
CA LEU A 739 -56.13 -31.52 -45.16
C LEU A 739 -55.08 -32.21 -46.03
N TYR A 740 -54.03 -31.49 -46.37
CA TYR A 740 -52.81 -32.12 -46.87
C TYR A 740 -52.09 -32.89 -45.75
N ASN A 741 -51.83 -34.17 -45.97
CA ASN A 741 -50.90 -34.96 -45.16
C ASN A 741 -50.15 -35.97 -46.05
N PRO A 742 -48.80 -35.91 -46.14
CA PRO A 742 -48.02 -36.86 -46.92
C PRO A 742 -48.07 -38.30 -46.37
N GLU A 743 -48.30 -38.46 -45.07
CA GLU A 743 -48.35 -39.74 -44.35
C GLU A 743 -49.79 -40.10 -43.98
N ILE A 744 -50.50 -40.79 -44.87
CA ILE A 744 -51.89 -41.23 -44.61
C ILE A 744 -51.89 -42.60 -43.94
N SER A 745 -52.31 -42.65 -42.68
CA SER A 745 -52.63 -43.88 -41.95
C SER A 745 -54.14 -44.18 -41.91
N GLN A 746 -55.00 -43.16 -41.90
CA GLN A 746 -56.46 -43.24 -41.89
C GLN A 746 -57.07 -42.16 -42.79
N LYS A 747 -58.26 -42.42 -43.36
CA LYS A 747 -58.94 -41.47 -44.29
C LYS A 747 -59.69 -40.33 -43.58
N LEU A 748 -60.06 -40.52 -42.31
CA LEU A 748 -60.82 -39.59 -41.48
C LEU A 748 -60.10 -39.51 -40.14
N THR A 749 -59.75 -38.29 -39.72
CA THR A 749 -59.00 -38.05 -38.49
C THR A 749 -59.47 -36.76 -37.80
N PRO A 750 -59.28 -36.63 -36.48
CA PRO A 750 -59.39 -35.35 -35.79
C PRO A 750 -58.43 -34.29 -36.39
N LEU A 751 -58.84 -33.02 -36.35
CA LEU A 751 -58.04 -31.89 -36.85
C LEU A 751 -56.68 -31.75 -36.16
N ASP A 752 -56.67 -31.85 -34.84
CA ASP A 752 -55.54 -31.59 -33.95
C ASP A 752 -54.34 -32.53 -34.22
N GLU A 753 -54.60 -33.78 -34.60
CA GLU A 753 -53.55 -34.76 -34.92
C GLU A 753 -52.79 -34.45 -36.23
N ASN A 754 -53.41 -33.76 -37.18
CA ASN A 754 -52.90 -33.63 -38.55
C ASN A 754 -52.64 -32.19 -39.00
N MET A 755 -53.02 -31.20 -38.18
CA MET A 755 -52.92 -29.78 -38.52
C MET A 755 -51.48 -29.32 -38.76
N GLY A 756 -50.48 -29.95 -38.11
CA GLY A 756 -49.07 -29.60 -38.31
C GLY A 756 -48.57 -29.80 -39.75
N ASN A 757 -49.12 -30.77 -40.48
CA ASN A 757 -48.75 -31.06 -41.87
C ASN A 757 -49.50 -30.18 -42.88
N ALA A 758 -50.61 -29.57 -42.47
CA ALA A 758 -51.46 -28.75 -43.33
C ALA A 758 -50.97 -27.30 -43.48
N PHE A 759 -49.94 -26.88 -42.74
CA PHE A 759 -49.40 -25.53 -42.82
C PHE A 759 -47.92 -25.54 -43.23
N GLU A 760 -47.58 -24.69 -44.20
CA GLU A 760 -46.19 -24.43 -44.56
C GLU A 760 -45.78 -23.04 -44.07
N PHE A 761 -44.68 -23.00 -43.32
CA PHE A 761 -44.14 -21.77 -42.74
C PHE A 761 -42.80 -21.45 -43.37
N GLU A 762 -42.69 -20.29 -44.02
CA GLU A 762 -41.42 -19.76 -44.51
C GLU A 762 -41.04 -18.52 -43.70
N PHE A 763 -39.86 -18.55 -43.07
CA PHE A 763 -39.29 -17.42 -42.33
C PHE A 763 -38.17 -16.79 -43.16
N ILE A 764 -38.47 -15.68 -43.83
CA ILE A 764 -37.54 -14.97 -44.69
C ILE A 764 -36.83 -13.89 -43.87
N ASP A 765 -35.52 -14.06 -43.63
CA ASP A 765 -34.65 -13.12 -42.92
C ASP A 765 -33.96 -12.17 -43.91
N LYS A 766 -34.42 -10.91 -44.00
CA LYS A 766 -33.84 -9.88 -44.88
C LYS A 766 -33.88 -8.51 -44.21
N GLU A 767 -32.82 -7.73 -44.41
CA GLU A 767 -32.75 -6.30 -44.03
C GLU A 767 -33.06 -5.99 -42.54
N GLY A 768 -32.88 -6.95 -41.63
CA GLY A 768 -33.15 -6.77 -40.20
C GLY A 768 -34.61 -7.04 -39.80
N GLU A 769 -35.41 -7.57 -40.73
CA GLU A 769 -36.76 -8.05 -40.50
C GLU A 769 -36.90 -9.52 -40.86
N VAL A 770 -37.88 -10.18 -40.24
CA VAL A 770 -38.28 -11.54 -40.56
C VAL A 770 -39.71 -11.50 -41.06
N THR A 771 -39.88 -11.75 -42.36
CA THR A 771 -41.21 -11.92 -42.96
C THR A 771 -41.62 -13.37 -42.81
N VAL A 772 -42.77 -13.61 -42.18
CA VAL A 772 -43.35 -14.94 -42.04
C VAL A 772 -44.45 -15.10 -43.09
N LYS A 773 -44.25 -16.04 -44.00
CA LYS A 773 -45.29 -16.50 -44.93
C LYS A 773 -45.89 -17.79 -44.40
N VAL A 774 -47.21 -17.86 -44.48
CA VAL A 774 -47.99 -19.02 -44.03
C VAL A 774 -48.91 -19.42 -45.16
N ASP A 775 -48.69 -20.62 -45.70
CA ASP A 775 -49.58 -21.23 -46.68
C ASP A 775 -50.35 -22.34 -45.98
N ALA A 776 -51.68 -22.28 -46.05
CA ALA A 776 -52.56 -23.26 -45.42
C ALA A 776 -53.19 -24.19 -46.47
N HIS A 777 -52.78 -25.46 -46.45
CA HIS A 777 -53.25 -26.54 -47.31
C HIS A 777 -54.48 -27.24 -46.71
N ILE A 778 -55.52 -26.43 -46.51
CA ILE A 778 -56.85 -26.83 -46.03
C ILE A 778 -57.80 -26.60 -47.19
N TYR A 779 -58.54 -27.61 -47.64
CA TYR A 779 -59.36 -27.53 -48.86
C TYR A 779 -60.82 -27.83 -48.54
N TYR A 780 -61.73 -27.05 -49.12
CA TYR A 780 -63.17 -27.28 -49.02
C TYR A 780 -63.66 -28.21 -50.11
#